data_AF-A0A955IFV1-F1
#
_entry.id   AF-A0A955IFV1-F1
#
_cell.length_a   1.000
_cell.length_b   1.000
_cell.length_c   1.000
_cell.angle_alpha   90.00
_cell.angle_beta   90.00
_cell.angle_gamma   90.00
#
_symmetry.space_group_name_H-M   'P 1'
#
loop_
_entity.id
_entity.type
_entity.pdbx_description
1 polymer ?
#
loop_
_entity_poly.entity_id
_entity_poly.type
_entity_poly.pdbx_seq_one_letter_code
_entity_poly.pdbx_strand_id
1 'polypeptide(L)'
;MSRTHFRVTALAVALALSGGLGALAFAPQDGPPGPGDHKPDFPPFEQVTKGYEEVVSTADGKPSLYTLYVDRKKNRMLAVLPKNYEGQRIFIATSIAGGTRQTGWQWNDLYCSWSRIDDQLVLMQPNLLQQARGGKQDAELRSAVERTYSDRVVTSTKIVSMAPGNRPVIDLDDLLIKNSQVFTNMRGNASLATIGNVKAFPMNLEIPVTMPMGNGELVTLHYSISVIPKTDYKPRESDERIGYFLTVYKDFTKNDPGGDQFVRYVNRWDLQKRDPSLALSPPTEPIVFYIEHTVPVRYRRYVREGILEWNKAFEKVGIIDAIEVRQQDAQTGAFMDIQPEDVRYNFFRWISSETPFAMGPSRVNPETGQILDADIIFDDAMLKNYAMQYKSMIAAYGLDGVDPATLAWIEENPSWDPLRIGDRPDPLRKEIESDEELSAEQRAMLLGDPLEPPPSRLLSRVVQQNLHCSCALGCALQMQTAGLALRLMGNELLRDDKAPTIDGVPEDYLGTILKYITCHEVGHTLGLRHNFKASSWLSVDDYIAHRGQASVGSVMDYVPIYVPPTPESPRGDWMPITIGPYDYWAIEYGYTFDDARRKDMANESSKRELRFATDEDTIGPDPLVARWELGADPLDWSKARMALVATLRAKLLEDAVSDGQAWYLLRQGYEGLLGEQLGALRVASRYVGGVEVNRDRKGTEGGADPLVPFDMAKQREAIAFIIANAFNDDAFDLRPEVLSKLASDKNRHWGNVFTPDEAFSVHDRVAQIQAFALVYLLNPGTLGRVYDNELRTPADQDAITLPELINTVADAVYTELENNPAPGKYTNRQPMISSLRRNLQSLATDRMIDLATARSSAMPAPVRTLALAHLRQLDDRLQAILAKPGNIDDYTMAHLIDLKDRIDRALNVVKVQQVQ
;
A
#
# COMPACT_ATOMS: atom_id res chain seq x y z
N MET A 1 29.98 -3.94 -48.31
CA MET A 1 29.77 -5.40 -48.47
C MET A 1 29.75 -5.97 -47.05
N SER A 2 28.75 -6.63 -46.49
CA SER A 2 27.56 -7.34 -46.97
C SER A 2 26.42 -7.13 -45.94
N ARG A 3 25.17 -7.12 -46.40
CA ARG A 3 23.93 -6.98 -45.62
C ARG A 3 23.39 -8.37 -45.23
N THR A 4 22.71 -8.48 -44.09
CA THR A 4 21.84 -9.61 -43.77
C THR A 4 20.46 -9.09 -43.36
N HIS A 5 19.43 -9.51 -44.09
CA HIS A 5 18.01 -9.23 -43.87
C HIS A 5 17.33 -10.46 -43.23
N PHE A 6 16.43 -10.22 -42.27
CA PHE A 6 15.44 -11.20 -41.82
C PHE A 6 14.22 -11.15 -42.75
N ARG A 7 13.76 -12.33 -43.20
CA ARG A 7 12.59 -12.52 -44.07
C ARG A 7 11.35 -12.83 -43.24
N VAL A 8 10.27 -12.14 -43.58
CA VAL A 8 8.87 -12.44 -43.25
C VAL A 8 8.35 -13.49 -44.23
N THR A 9 7.65 -14.52 -43.75
CA THR A 9 6.93 -15.47 -44.60
C THR A 9 5.44 -15.36 -44.32
N ALA A 10 4.70 -14.85 -45.31
CA ALA A 10 3.26 -14.98 -45.43
C ALA A 10 2.95 -16.09 -46.44
N LEU A 11 1.93 -16.92 -46.18
CA LEU A 11 1.30 -17.69 -47.24
C LEU A 11 -0.19 -17.88 -46.96
N ALA A 12 -0.99 -17.32 -47.87
CA ALA A 12 -2.42 -17.55 -48.02
C ALA A 12 -2.67 -18.81 -48.87
N VAL A 13 -3.73 -19.56 -48.58
CA VAL A 13 -4.36 -20.46 -49.56
C VAL A 13 -5.87 -20.47 -49.34
N ALA A 14 -6.60 -20.13 -50.40
CA ALA A 14 -8.04 -20.33 -50.55
C ALA A 14 -8.30 -21.44 -51.59
N LEU A 15 -9.30 -22.27 -51.28
CA LEU A 15 -10.19 -23.13 -52.09
C LEU A 15 -9.84 -23.51 -53.55
N ALA A 16 -9.94 -24.82 -53.82
CA ALA A 16 -10.66 -25.36 -54.98
C ALA A 16 -11.18 -26.79 -54.73
N LEU A 17 -12.45 -27.03 -55.12
CA LEU A 17 -13.21 -28.28 -55.10
C LEU A 17 -12.96 -29.14 -56.36
N SER A 18 -12.82 -30.45 -56.20
CA SER A 18 -13.29 -31.54 -57.09
C SER A 18 -12.87 -32.86 -56.43
N GLY A 19 -13.73 -33.82 -56.07
CA GLY A 19 -14.67 -34.55 -56.90
C GLY A 19 -14.25 -36.04 -56.91
N GLY A 20 -14.92 -36.87 -56.09
CA GLY A 20 -14.62 -38.30 -55.98
C GLY A 20 -15.77 -39.05 -55.30
N LEU A 21 -16.71 -39.52 -56.13
CA LEU A 21 -17.83 -40.38 -55.76
C LEU A 21 -17.34 -41.77 -55.32
N GLY A 22 -17.61 -42.13 -54.06
CA GLY A 22 -17.51 -43.49 -53.54
C GLY A 22 -18.82 -43.83 -52.82
N ALA A 23 -19.57 -44.77 -53.38
CA ALA A 23 -20.85 -45.23 -52.83
C ALA A 23 -20.65 -45.93 -51.48
N LEU A 24 -21.31 -45.42 -50.44
CA LEU A 24 -21.51 -46.13 -49.18
C LEU A 24 -22.99 -46.51 -49.06
N ALA A 25 -23.23 -47.81 -48.94
CA ALA A 25 -24.54 -48.41 -48.87
C ALA A 25 -25.30 -47.94 -47.61
N PHE A 26 -26.58 -47.61 -47.80
CA PHE A 26 -27.51 -47.37 -46.72
C PHE A 26 -27.80 -48.69 -45.99
N ALA A 27 -27.41 -48.78 -44.72
CA ALA A 27 -28.00 -49.73 -43.79
C ALA A 27 -29.43 -49.26 -43.44
N PRO A 28 -30.40 -50.17 -43.25
CA PRO A 28 -31.78 -49.79 -42.97
C PRO A 28 -31.88 -49.06 -41.62
N GLN A 29 -32.69 -47.98 -41.61
CA GLN A 29 -33.11 -47.26 -40.42
C GLN A 29 -33.74 -48.23 -39.41
N ASP A 30 -33.21 -48.24 -38.18
CA ASP A 30 -33.94 -48.76 -37.03
C ASP A 30 -35.26 -47.97 -36.88
N GLY A 31 -36.37 -48.70 -36.72
CA GLY A 31 -37.70 -48.12 -36.49
C GLY A 31 -37.77 -47.30 -35.20
N PRO A 32 -38.86 -46.54 -34.99
CA PRO A 32 -39.01 -45.72 -33.78
C PRO A 32 -38.96 -46.62 -32.53
N PRO A 33 -38.24 -46.22 -31.47
CA PRO A 33 -38.15 -47.02 -30.26
C PRO A 33 -39.56 -47.17 -29.65
N GLY A 34 -39.93 -48.40 -29.31
CA GLY A 34 -41.16 -48.69 -28.59
C GLY A 34 -41.18 -48.05 -27.19
N PRO A 35 -42.36 -47.88 -26.57
CA PRO A 35 -42.49 -47.27 -25.25
C PRO A 35 -41.96 -48.24 -24.19
N GLY A 36 -40.70 -48.07 -23.79
CA GLY A 36 -40.06 -48.89 -22.76
C GLY A 36 -38.99 -48.11 -22.02
N ASP A 37 -39.21 -47.93 -20.71
CA ASP A 37 -38.26 -47.55 -19.66
C ASP A 37 -37.26 -46.42 -19.98
N HIS A 38 -37.76 -45.18 -20.00
CA HIS A 38 -36.91 -44.04 -19.67
C HIS A 38 -36.41 -44.21 -18.23
N LYS A 39 -35.16 -44.65 -18.06
CA LYS A 39 -34.46 -44.43 -16.79
C LYS A 39 -34.47 -42.92 -16.54
N PRO A 40 -34.92 -42.44 -15.36
CA PRO A 40 -34.88 -41.03 -15.07
C PRO A 40 -33.43 -40.52 -15.18
N ASP A 41 -33.25 -39.38 -15.83
CA ASP A 41 -31.94 -38.78 -16.11
C ASP A 41 -31.13 -38.51 -14.83
N PHE A 42 -31.81 -38.39 -13.69
CA PHE A 42 -31.22 -38.17 -12.38
C PHE A 42 -31.81 -39.12 -11.32
N PRO A 43 -31.04 -39.50 -10.28
CA PRO A 43 -31.56 -40.21 -9.12
C PRO A 43 -32.69 -39.43 -8.41
N PRO A 44 -33.68 -40.11 -7.80
CA PRO A 44 -34.76 -39.47 -7.04
C PRO A 44 -34.24 -38.54 -5.92
N PHE A 45 -34.92 -37.41 -5.71
CA PHE A 45 -34.53 -36.40 -4.71
C PHE A 45 -34.42 -36.99 -3.31
N GLU A 46 -35.40 -37.79 -2.89
CA GLU A 46 -35.47 -38.42 -1.58
C GLU A 46 -34.34 -39.43 -1.36
N GLN A 47 -33.80 -40.00 -2.44
CA GLN A 47 -32.64 -40.89 -2.36
C GLN A 47 -31.35 -40.10 -2.12
N VAL A 48 -31.19 -38.96 -2.80
CA VAL A 48 -29.98 -38.12 -2.71
C VAL A 48 -29.92 -37.32 -1.41
N THR A 49 -31.07 -36.88 -0.89
CA THR A 49 -31.16 -36.16 0.39
C THR A 49 -31.29 -37.06 1.62
N LYS A 50 -31.29 -38.39 1.43
CA LYS A 50 -31.39 -39.34 2.56
C LYS A 50 -30.25 -39.17 3.55
N GLY A 51 -30.57 -38.77 4.78
CA GLY A 51 -29.61 -38.55 5.86
C GLY A 51 -29.09 -37.12 5.97
N TYR A 52 -29.53 -36.22 5.09
CA TYR A 52 -29.30 -34.79 5.21
C TYR A 52 -30.44 -34.13 6.00
N GLU A 53 -30.10 -33.08 6.73
CA GLU A 53 -31.04 -32.20 7.42
C GLU A 53 -31.14 -30.86 6.66
N GLU A 54 -32.35 -30.35 6.48
CA GLU A 54 -32.56 -29.04 5.87
C GLU A 54 -32.09 -27.93 6.83
N VAL A 55 -31.35 -26.96 6.31
CA VAL A 55 -30.88 -25.80 7.06
C VAL A 55 -32.01 -24.77 7.13
N VAL A 56 -32.55 -24.55 8.32
CA VAL A 56 -33.59 -23.54 8.58
C VAL A 56 -32.99 -22.40 9.39
N SER A 57 -32.79 -21.24 8.77
CA SER A 57 -32.18 -20.06 9.42
C SER A 57 -33.14 -18.90 9.67
N THR A 58 -34.36 -18.96 9.16
CA THR A 58 -35.39 -17.93 9.36
C THR A 58 -36.56 -18.46 10.17
N ALA A 59 -36.87 -17.82 11.30
CA ALA A 59 -37.96 -18.22 12.19
C ALA A 59 -39.36 -18.09 11.55
N ASP A 60 -39.51 -17.22 10.54
CA ASP A 60 -40.76 -16.99 9.80
C ASP A 60 -40.99 -17.99 8.65
N GLY A 61 -40.06 -18.93 8.44
CA GLY A 61 -40.18 -19.99 7.42
C GLY A 61 -40.10 -19.49 5.97
N LYS A 62 -39.61 -18.26 5.73
CA LYS A 62 -39.44 -17.76 4.36
C LYS A 62 -38.46 -18.66 3.58
N PRO A 63 -38.72 -18.92 2.28
CA PRO A 63 -37.78 -19.66 1.46
C PRO A 63 -36.42 -18.96 1.41
N SER A 64 -35.35 -19.72 1.60
CA SER A 64 -33.98 -19.25 1.42
C SER A 64 -33.64 -19.11 -0.07
N LEU A 65 -32.55 -18.37 -0.37
CA LEU A 65 -32.03 -18.19 -1.72
C LEU A 65 -31.82 -19.55 -2.39
N TYR A 66 -31.01 -20.41 -1.76
CA TYR A 66 -30.91 -21.84 -2.04
C TYR A 66 -31.38 -22.62 -0.81
N THR A 67 -32.12 -23.70 -1.01
CA THR A 67 -32.44 -24.62 0.09
C THR A 67 -31.22 -25.49 0.35
N LEU A 68 -30.61 -25.35 1.52
CA LEU A 68 -29.39 -26.09 1.88
C LEU A 68 -29.73 -27.33 2.70
N TYR A 69 -29.02 -28.42 2.42
CA TYR A 69 -29.13 -29.70 3.12
C TYR A 69 -27.75 -30.12 3.60
N VAL A 70 -27.59 -30.48 4.88
CA VAL A 70 -26.30 -30.88 5.47
C VAL A 70 -26.40 -32.26 6.12
N ASP A 71 -25.48 -33.17 5.76
CA ASP A 71 -25.25 -34.44 6.49
C ASP A 71 -24.06 -34.21 7.43
N ARG A 72 -24.35 -33.87 8.69
CA ARG A 72 -23.32 -33.56 9.70
C ARG A 72 -22.47 -34.79 10.06
N LYS A 73 -22.96 -36.01 9.84
CA LYS A 73 -22.22 -37.24 10.15
C LYS A 73 -21.16 -37.54 9.10
N LYS A 74 -21.46 -37.23 7.84
CA LYS A 74 -20.53 -37.42 6.72
C LYS A 74 -19.81 -36.14 6.29
N ASN A 75 -20.15 -35.02 6.91
CA ASN A 75 -19.63 -33.69 6.59
C ASN A 75 -19.82 -33.37 5.10
N ARG A 76 -21.07 -33.39 4.64
CA ARG A 76 -21.46 -33.11 3.25
C ARG A 76 -22.59 -32.11 3.16
N MET A 77 -22.63 -31.36 2.08
CA MET A 77 -23.65 -30.36 1.83
C MET A 77 -24.18 -30.37 0.40
N LEU A 78 -25.50 -30.23 0.27
CA LEU A 78 -26.20 -30.07 -1.00
C LEU A 78 -26.94 -28.73 -1.03
N ALA A 79 -27.12 -28.19 -2.23
CA ALA A 79 -27.97 -27.02 -2.46
C ALA A 79 -29.03 -27.31 -3.52
N VAL A 80 -30.27 -26.92 -3.24
CA VAL A 80 -31.37 -26.87 -4.20
C VAL A 80 -31.53 -25.43 -4.66
N LEU A 81 -31.27 -25.17 -5.93
CA LEU A 81 -31.40 -23.84 -6.51
C LEU A 81 -32.87 -23.46 -6.73
N PRO A 82 -33.22 -22.16 -6.78
CA PRO A 82 -34.58 -21.72 -7.02
C PRO A 82 -35.00 -22.00 -8.47
N LYS A 83 -36.29 -21.90 -8.79
CA LYS A 83 -36.78 -22.17 -10.15
C LYS A 83 -36.21 -21.21 -11.21
N ASN A 84 -35.91 -19.97 -10.81
CA ASN A 84 -35.41 -18.90 -11.65
C ASN A 84 -33.88 -18.73 -11.53
N TYR A 85 -33.14 -19.81 -11.22
CA TYR A 85 -31.69 -19.75 -11.04
C TYR A 85 -30.93 -19.34 -12.31
N GLU A 86 -31.44 -19.73 -13.49
CA GLU A 86 -30.77 -19.47 -14.76
C GLU A 86 -30.80 -17.99 -15.10
N GLY A 87 -29.62 -17.40 -15.32
CA GLY A 87 -29.45 -15.96 -15.52
C GLY A 87 -29.61 -15.10 -14.27
N GLN A 88 -29.94 -15.68 -13.10
CA GLN A 88 -29.96 -14.93 -11.84
C GLN A 88 -28.56 -14.47 -11.49
N ARG A 89 -28.38 -13.14 -11.36
CA ARG A 89 -27.12 -12.54 -10.95
C ARG A 89 -26.90 -12.77 -9.46
N ILE A 90 -25.78 -13.38 -9.14
CA ILE A 90 -25.32 -13.64 -7.78
C ILE A 90 -23.94 -13.04 -7.57
N PHE A 91 -23.67 -12.69 -6.32
CA PHE A 91 -22.38 -12.23 -5.83
C PHE A 91 -21.86 -13.29 -4.86
N ILE A 92 -20.66 -13.79 -5.10
CA ILE A 92 -19.98 -14.76 -4.23
C ILE A 92 -18.79 -14.03 -3.61
N ALA A 93 -18.97 -13.59 -2.38
CA ALA A 93 -17.94 -13.00 -1.55
C ALA A 93 -17.20 -14.09 -0.80
N THR A 94 -15.87 -14.08 -0.89
CA THR A 94 -15.00 -15.00 -0.16
C THR A 94 -14.18 -14.21 0.86
N SER A 95 -14.17 -14.66 2.10
CA SER A 95 -13.40 -14.07 3.20
C SER A 95 -12.56 -15.13 3.91
N ILE A 96 -11.45 -14.72 4.52
CA ILE A 96 -10.67 -15.55 5.45
C ILE A 96 -11.19 -15.28 6.86
N ALA A 97 -11.98 -16.19 7.42
CA ALA A 97 -12.64 -15.99 8.72
C ALA A 97 -11.75 -16.32 9.93
N GLY A 98 -10.67 -17.09 9.74
CA GLY A 98 -9.81 -17.47 10.85
C GLY A 98 -8.72 -18.46 10.48
N GLY A 99 -7.78 -18.66 11.40
CA GLY A 99 -6.77 -19.71 11.33
C GLY A 99 -5.45 -19.31 10.65
N THR A 100 -5.31 -18.06 10.23
CA THR A 100 -4.09 -17.51 9.66
C THR A 100 -3.95 -16.00 9.92
N ARG A 101 -2.81 -15.39 9.58
CA ARG A 101 -2.54 -13.96 9.78
C ARG A 101 -3.46 -13.05 8.94
N GLN A 102 -4.02 -13.57 7.85
CA GLN A 102 -5.00 -12.89 7.00
C GLN A 102 -6.44 -13.00 7.53
N THR A 103 -6.63 -13.34 8.81
CA THR A 103 -7.96 -13.38 9.42
C THR A 103 -8.67 -12.04 9.23
N GLY A 104 -9.93 -12.09 8.83
CA GLY A 104 -10.79 -10.96 8.54
C GLY A 104 -10.72 -10.41 7.12
N TRP A 105 -9.77 -10.86 6.30
CA TRP A 105 -9.57 -10.32 4.97
C TRP A 105 -10.71 -10.67 4.01
N GLN A 106 -11.21 -9.65 3.31
CA GLN A 106 -12.01 -9.83 2.11
C GLN A 106 -11.08 -10.30 0.99
N TRP A 107 -11.29 -11.52 0.49
CA TRP A 107 -10.28 -12.22 -0.32
C TRP A 107 -10.56 -12.17 -1.81
N ASN A 108 -11.76 -12.58 -2.23
CA ASN A 108 -12.14 -12.59 -3.64
C ASN A 108 -13.66 -12.54 -3.80
N ASP A 109 -14.10 -11.73 -4.74
CA ASP A 109 -15.51 -11.48 -5.00
C ASP A 109 -15.86 -11.77 -6.46
N LEU A 110 -16.84 -12.64 -6.68
CA LEU A 110 -17.27 -13.05 -8.03
C LEU A 110 -18.71 -12.58 -8.30
N TYR A 111 -18.88 -11.82 -9.38
CA TYR A 111 -20.20 -11.52 -9.94
C TYR A 111 -20.52 -12.52 -11.05
N CYS A 112 -21.53 -13.36 -10.85
CA CYS A 112 -21.81 -14.49 -11.74
C CYS A 112 -23.31 -14.72 -11.94
N SER A 113 -23.64 -15.62 -12.86
CA SER A 113 -24.96 -16.23 -13.01
C SER A 113 -24.83 -17.70 -13.35
N TRP A 114 -25.84 -18.49 -13.00
CA TRP A 114 -25.90 -19.89 -13.42
C TRP A 114 -26.44 -20.01 -14.83
N SER A 115 -25.87 -20.93 -15.59
CA SER A 115 -26.39 -21.43 -16.87
C SER A 115 -26.37 -22.96 -16.86
N ARG A 116 -27.36 -23.60 -17.47
CA ARG A 116 -27.37 -25.06 -17.58
C ARG A 116 -26.82 -25.50 -18.93
N ILE A 117 -25.87 -26.44 -18.90
CA ILE A 117 -25.37 -27.14 -20.09
C ILE A 117 -25.47 -28.63 -19.80
N ASP A 118 -26.40 -29.31 -20.48
CA ASP A 118 -26.72 -30.72 -20.27
C ASP A 118 -27.06 -31.06 -18.79
N ASP A 119 -26.23 -31.88 -18.15
CA ASP A 119 -26.32 -32.31 -16.75
C ASP A 119 -25.44 -31.46 -15.81
N GLN A 120 -24.85 -30.37 -16.31
CA GLN A 120 -24.00 -29.45 -15.55
C GLN A 120 -24.70 -28.11 -15.31
N LEU A 121 -24.47 -27.55 -14.12
CA LEU A 121 -24.62 -26.13 -13.87
C LEU A 121 -23.26 -25.45 -14.00
N VAL A 122 -23.21 -24.44 -14.84
CA VAL A 122 -22.01 -23.67 -15.15
C VAL A 122 -22.14 -22.30 -14.53
N LEU A 123 -21.13 -21.90 -13.75
CA LEU A 123 -21.05 -20.58 -13.16
C LEU A 123 -20.38 -19.63 -14.17
N MET A 124 -21.19 -18.76 -14.77
CA MET A 124 -20.78 -17.82 -15.81
C MET A 124 -20.53 -16.44 -15.21
N GLN A 125 -19.36 -15.87 -15.46
CA GLN A 125 -19.03 -14.48 -15.13
C GLN A 125 -19.18 -13.61 -16.39
N PRO A 126 -20.02 -12.56 -16.36
CA PRO A 126 -20.17 -11.68 -17.51
C PRO A 126 -18.91 -10.87 -17.79
N ASN A 127 -18.68 -10.51 -19.06
CA ASN A 127 -17.71 -9.47 -19.37
C ASN A 127 -18.25 -8.11 -18.90
N LEU A 128 -17.58 -7.48 -17.95
CA LEU A 128 -17.97 -6.16 -17.41
C LEU A 128 -17.04 -5.02 -17.89
N LEU A 129 -15.92 -5.36 -18.53
CA LEU A 129 -14.86 -4.41 -18.88
C LEU A 129 -15.04 -3.80 -20.27
N GLN A 130 -15.62 -4.57 -21.19
CA GLN A 130 -15.78 -4.19 -22.60
C GLN A 130 -17.28 -4.15 -22.89
N GLN A 131 -17.84 -2.96 -23.05
CA GLN A 131 -19.29 -2.73 -23.10
C GLN A 131 -19.69 -1.87 -24.28
N ALA A 132 -20.98 -1.92 -24.64
CA ALA A 132 -21.60 -1.01 -25.59
C ALA A 132 -22.99 -0.61 -25.08
N ARG A 133 -23.05 0.41 -24.23
CA ARG A 133 -24.27 0.80 -23.47
C ARG A 133 -25.13 1.87 -24.16
N GLY A 134 -24.76 2.26 -25.38
CA GLY A 134 -25.49 3.21 -26.21
C GLY A 134 -26.93 2.78 -26.52
N GLY A 135 -27.63 3.62 -27.28
CA GLY A 135 -29.06 3.49 -27.53
C GLY A 135 -29.43 2.39 -28.51
N LYS A 136 -30.63 2.47 -29.08
CA LYS A 136 -31.08 1.53 -30.13
C LYS A 136 -30.24 1.63 -31.40
N GLN A 137 -29.69 2.81 -31.69
CA GLN A 137 -28.82 3.08 -32.84
C GLN A 137 -27.47 2.35 -32.76
N ASP A 138 -27.08 1.88 -31.58
CA ASP A 138 -25.79 1.21 -31.34
C ASP A 138 -25.94 -0.32 -31.30
N ALA A 139 -27.07 -0.87 -31.77
CA ALA A 139 -27.38 -2.29 -31.65
C ALA A 139 -26.37 -3.19 -32.38
N GLU A 140 -25.94 -2.80 -33.59
CA GLU A 140 -24.96 -3.53 -34.39
C GLU A 140 -23.58 -3.50 -33.72
N LEU A 141 -23.20 -2.35 -33.14
CA LEU A 141 -21.96 -2.23 -32.39
C LEU A 141 -22.00 -3.08 -31.11
N ARG A 142 -23.13 -3.09 -30.40
CA ARG A 142 -23.33 -3.95 -29.23
C ARG A 142 -23.17 -5.42 -29.59
N SER A 143 -23.80 -5.86 -30.69
CA SER A 143 -23.64 -7.22 -31.20
C SER A 143 -22.18 -7.54 -31.58
N ALA A 144 -21.45 -6.57 -32.15
CA ALA A 144 -20.03 -6.75 -32.45
C ALA A 144 -19.18 -6.90 -31.18
N VAL A 145 -19.42 -6.07 -30.15
CA VAL A 145 -18.72 -6.14 -28.86
C VAL A 145 -19.02 -7.47 -28.15
N GLU A 146 -20.29 -7.88 -28.08
CA GLU A 146 -20.72 -9.16 -27.49
C GLU A 146 -20.11 -10.37 -28.22
N ARG A 147 -19.94 -10.29 -29.54
CA ARG A 147 -19.28 -11.33 -30.34
C ARG A 147 -17.76 -11.37 -30.12
N THR A 148 -17.13 -10.22 -29.91
CA THR A 148 -15.67 -10.11 -29.74
C THR A 148 -15.23 -10.43 -28.32
N TYR A 149 -16.00 -10.01 -27.32
CA TYR A 149 -15.66 -10.13 -25.91
C TYR A 149 -16.70 -11.01 -25.21
N SER A 150 -16.35 -12.28 -25.00
CA SER A 150 -17.25 -13.24 -24.38
C SER A 150 -17.24 -13.17 -22.85
N ASP A 151 -18.32 -13.70 -22.27
CA ASP A 151 -18.37 -14.11 -20.88
C ASP A 151 -17.36 -15.24 -20.60
N ARG A 152 -17.10 -15.48 -19.31
CA ARG A 152 -16.13 -16.47 -18.84
C ARG A 152 -16.80 -17.55 -18.00
N VAL A 153 -16.50 -18.81 -18.28
CA VAL A 153 -16.78 -19.92 -17.35
C VAL A 153 -15.82 -19.81 -16.16
N VAL A 154 -16.36 -19.66 -14.95
CA VAL A 154 -15.58 -19.65 -13.71
C VAL A 154 -15.31 -21.08 -13.25
N THR A 155 -16.37 -21.87 -13.13
CA THR A 155 -16.35 -23.30 -12.78
C THR A 155 -17.69 -23.93 -13.16
N SER A 156 -17.82 -25.25 -12.98
CA SER A 156 -19.06 -25.99 -13.19
C SER A 156 -19.23 -27.07 -12.13
N THR A 157 -20.46 -27.49 -11.87
CA THR A 157 -20.79 -28.61 -10.99
C THR A 157 -21.92 -29.45 -11.57
N LYS A 158 -21.95 -30.74 -11.25
CA LYS A 158 -22.96 -31.67 -11.76
C LYS A 158 -24.30 -31.45 -11.05
N ILE A 159 -25.38 -31.57 -11.81
CA ILE A 159 -26.71 -31.78 -11.25
C ILE A 159 -26.77 -33.21 -10.72
N VAL A 160 -26.90 -33.37 -9.41
CA VAL A 160 -26.92 -34.69 -8.75
C VAL A 160 -28.34 -35.25 -8.59
N SER A 161 -29.35 -34.38 -8.65
CA SER A 161 -30.77 -34.73 -8.60
C SER A 161 -31.64 -33.55 -9.06
N MET A 162 -32.93 -33.80 -9.21
CA MET A 162 -33.95 -32.76 -9.44
C MET A 162 -34.95 -32.77 -8.28
N ALA A 163 -35.02 -31.68 -7.54
CA ALA A 163 -36.00 -31.48 -6.48
C ALA A 163 -37.38 -31.10 -7.07
N PRO A 164 -38.47 -31.20 -6.28
CA PRO A 164 -39.80 -30.82 -6.73
C PRO A 164 -39.86 -29.44 -7.41
N GLY A 165 -40.59 -29.39 -8.52
CA GLY A 165 -40.70 -28.18 -9.34
C GLY A 165 -39.54 -27.97 -10.33
N ASN A 166 -38.85 -29.05 -10.72
CA ASN A 166 -37.73 -29.03 -11.69
C ASN A 166 -36.56 -28.15 -11.23
N ARG A 167 -36.27 -28.17 -9.93
CA ARG A 167 -35.19 -27.39 -9.32
C ARG A 167 -33.91 -28.23 -9.25
N PRO A 168 -32.78 -27.78 -9.82
CA PRO A 168 -31.56 -28.58 -9.82
C PRO A 168 -30.95 -28.65 -8.41
N VAL A 169 -30.42 -29.82 -8.10
CA VAL A 169 -29.67 -30.08 -6.87
C VAL A 169 -28.19 -30.24 -7.21
N ILE A 170 -27.32 -29.51 -6.51
CA ILE A 170 -25.86 -29.57 -6.69
C ILE A 170 -25.15 -30.01 -5.40
N ASP A 171 -23.96 -30.60 -5.58
CA ASP A 171 -23.03 -30.93 -4.50
C ASP A 171 -22.14 -29.72 -4.19
N LEU A 172 -22.35 -29.11 -3.02
CA LEU A 172 -21.56 -27.93 -2.61
C LEU A 172 -20.17 -28.30 -2.12
N ASP A 173 -19.91 -29.56 -1.75
CA ASP A 173 -18.55 -30.01 -1.42
C ASP A 173 -17.68 -29.97 -2.68
N ASP A 174 -18.26 -30.43 -3.80
CA ASP A 174 -17.59 -30.39 -5.11
C ASP A 174 -17.31 -28.96 -5.56
N LEU A 175 -18.27 -28.06 -5.37
CA LEU A 175 -18.16 -26.66 -5.76
C LEU A 175 -17.20 -25.86 -4.85
N LEU A 176 -17.43 -25.84 -3.54
CA LEU A 176 -16.79 -24.88 -2.62
C LEU A 176 -15.58 -25.46 -1.88
N ILE A 177 -15.51 -26.79 -1.73
CA ILE A 177 -14.44 -27.44 -0.94
C ILE A 177 -13.35 -27.98 -1.87
N LYS A 178 -13.71 -28.90 -2.78
CA LYS A 178 -12.76 -29.51 -3.72
C LYS A 178 -12.21 -28.53 -4.76
N ASN A 179 -13.00 -27.52 -5.09
CA ASN A 179 -12.64 -26.46 -6.02
C ASN A 179 -12.37 -25.11 -5.33
N SER A 180 -12.00 -25.13 -4.04
CA SER A 180 -11.64 -23.92 -3.26
C SER A 180 -10.65 -23.01 -3.98
N GLN A 181 -9.68 -23.56 -4.73
CA GLN A 181 -8.71 -22.76 -5.50
C GLN A 181 -9.34 -21.83 -6.56
N VAL A 182 -10.57 -22.09 -7.01
CA VAL A 182 -11.29 -21.20 -7.93
C VAL A 182 -11.67 -19.89 -7.23
N PHE A 183 -12.02 -19.98 -5.96
CA PHE A 183 -12.50 -18.87 -5.15
C PHE A 183 -11.36 -18.18 -4.40
N THR A 184 -10.34 -18.92 -3.98
CA THR A 184 -9.27 -18.38 -3.13
C THR A 184 -7.89 -18.36 -3.79
N ASN A 185 -7.68 -19.04 -4.91
CA ASN A 185 -6.35 -19.44 -5.40
C ASN A 185 -5.54 -20.30 -4.39
N MET A 186 -6.12 -20.67 -3.26
CA MET A 186 -5.53 -21.56 -2.25
C MET A 186 -6.11 -22.95 -2.42
N ARG A 187 -5.24 -23.97 -2.40
CA ARG A 187 -5.67 -25.36 -2.45
C ARG A 187 -5.61 -25.96 -1.05
N GLY A 188 -6.77 -26.29 -0.50
CA GLY A 188 -6.86 -27.00 0.77
C GLY A 188 -7.05 -28.51 0.60
N ASN A 189 -6.76 -29.27 1.66
CA ASN A 189 -7.04 -30.69 1.72
C ASN A 189 -8.54 -30.93 1.98
N ALA A 190 -9.30 -31.02 0.90
CA ALA A 190 -10.75 -31.23 0.93
C ALA A 190 -11.20 -32.48 1.71
N SER A 191 -10.36 -33.51 1.83
CA SER A 191 -10.71 -34.74 2.57
C SER A 191 -10.75 -34.54 4.09
N LEU A 192 -10.10 -33.48 4.57
CA LEU A 192 -10.05 -33.08 5.99
C LEU A 192 -10.86 -31.80 6.26
N ALA A 193 -11.61 -31.32 5.27
CA ALA A 193 -12.44 -30.14 5.45
C ALA A 193 -13.57 -30.41 6.45
N THR A 194 -13.96 -29.39 7.22
CA THR A 194 -15.10 -29.40 8.11
C THR A 194 -16.03 -28.24 7.76
N ILE A 195 -17.33 -28.51 7.74
CA ILE A 195 -18.37 -27.52 7.44
C ILE A 195 -18.84 -26.93 8.77
N GLY A 196 -18.76 -25.60 8.90
CA GLY A 196 -19.18 -24.89 10.10
C GLY A 196 -20.70 -24.69 10.18
N ASN A 197 -21.12 -23.65 10.91
CA ASN A 197 -22.54 -23.33 11.04
C ASN A 197 -23.07 -22.59 9.80
N VAL A 198 -23.61 -23.37 8.85
CA VAL A 198 -24.20 -22.85 7.61
C VAL A 198 -25.53 -22.15 7.89
N LYS A 199 -25.74 -20.99 7.25
CA LYS A 199 -27.01 -20.25 7.31
C LYS A 199 -27.58 -20.01 5.91
N ALA A 200 -28.90 -20.09 5.78
CA ALA A 200 -29.61 -19.91 4.53
C ALA A 200 -30.74 -18.89 4.71
N PHE A 201 -30.59 -17.70 4.13
CA PHE A 201 -31.56 -16.60 4.18
C PHE A 201 -32.18 -16.35 2.81
N PRO A 202 -33.27 -15.57 2.70
CA PRO A 202 -33.94 -15.32 1.41
C PRO A 202 -33.05 -14.68 0.34
N MET A 203 -32.07 -13.88 0.73
CA MET A 203 -31.23 -13.09 -0.18
C MET A 203 -29.76 -13.49 -0.17
N ASN A 204 -29.33 -14.35 0.77
CA ASN A 204 -27.94 -14.75 0.92
C ASN A 204 -27.77 -16.09 1.67
N LEU A 205 -26.60 -16.68 1.54
CA LEU A 205 -26.17 -17.91 2.19
C LEU A 205 -24.81 -17.67 2.82
N GLU A 206 -24.59 -18.18 4.03
CA GLU A 206 -23.34 -18.04 4.77
C GLU A 206 -22.75 -19.43 5.04
N ILE A 207 -21.60 -19.72 4.43
CA ILE A 207 -21.02 -21.07 4.40
C ILE A 207 -19.55 -21.01 4.87
N PRO A 208 -19.30 -21.24 6.17
CA PRO A 208 -17.95 -21.41 6.68
C PRO A 208 -17.42 -22.83 6.45
N VAL A 209 -16.19 -22.94 5.95
CA VAL A 209 -15.48 -24.21 5.73
C VAL A 209 -14.06 -24.09 6.27
N THR A 210 -13.68 -24.96 7.20
CA THR A 210 -12.30 -25.04 7.73
C THR A 210 -11.58 -26.22 7.11
N MET A 211 -10.37 -26.03 6.59
CA MET A 211 -9.56 -27.14 6.06
C MET A 211 -8.06 -26.85 6.18
N PRO A 212 -7.19 -27.89 6.18
CA PRO A 212 -5.75 -27.68 6.15
C PRO A 212 -5.34 -27.14 4.78
N MET A 213 -4.56 -26.05 4.76
CA MET A 213 -3.93 -25.52 3.56
C MET A 213 -2.67 -26.30 3.19
N GLY A 214 -1.99 -25.89 2.11
CA GLY A 214 -0.78 -26.58 1.62
C GLY A 214 0.34 -26.70 2.66
N ASN A 215 0.43 -25.76 3.60
CA ASN A 215 1.37 -25.74 4.72
C ASN A 215 0.88 -26.51 5.96
N GLY A 216 -0.31 -27.12 5.91
CA GLY A 216 -0.94 -27.86 7.00
C GLY A 216 -1.72 -27.01 8.02
N GLU A 217 -1.70 -25.68 7.93
CA GLU A 217 -2.48 -24.81 8.81
C GLU A 217 -3.97 -24.92 8.51
N LEU A 218 -4.79 -25.00 9.57
CA LEU A 218 -6.25 -24.99 9.44
C LEU A 218 -6.72 -23.56 9.18
N VAL A 219 -7.21 -23.31 7.97
CA VAL A 219 -7.78 -22.01 7.59
C VAL A 219 -9.29 -22.15 7.42
N THR A 220 -10.04 -21.21 7.98
CA THR A 220 -11.48 -21.09 7.81
C THR A 220 -11.77 -20.13 6.66
N LEU A 221 -12.22 -20.69 5.54
CA LEU A 221 -12.78 -19.94 4.42
C LEU A 221 -14.25 -19.69 4.70
N HIS A 222 -14.73 -18.50 4.37
CA HIS A 222 -16.14 -18.17 4.46
C HIS A 222 -16.65 -17.71 3.10
N TYR A 223 -17.70 -18.37 2.62
CA TYR A 223 -18.40 -18.02 1.40
C TYR A 223 -19.75 -17.39 1.74
N SER A 224 -19.92 -16.12 1.38
CA SER A 224 -21.22 -15.45 1.37
C SER A 224 -21.74 -15.35 -0.07
N ILE A 225 -22.83 -16.08 -0.36
CA ILE A 225 -23.45 -16.12 -1.68
C ILE A 225 -24.74 -15.33 -1.61
N SER A 226 -24.82 -14.19 -2.29
CA SER A 226 -25.97 -13.29 -2.24
C SER A 226 -26.48 -12.91 -3.64
N VAL A 227 -27.69 -12.38 -3.72
CA VAL A 227 -28.14 -11.64 -4.90
C VAL A 227 -27.83 -10.16 -4.73
N ILE A 228 -27.44 -9.48 -5.82
CA ILE A 228 -27.26 -8.03 -5.75
C ILE A 228 -28.64 -7.34 -5.71
N PRO A 229 -28.92 -6.49 -4.71
CA PRO A 229 -30.15 -5.73 -4.65
C PRO A 229 -30.36 -4.88 -5.91
N LYS A 230 -31.59 -4.84 -6.42
CA LYS A 230 -31.98 -3.88 -7.44
C LYS A 230 -32.47 -2.61 -6.75
N THR A 231 -31.69 -1.55 -6.86
CA THR A 231 -31.98 -0.24 -6.26
C THR A 231 -32.27 0.80 -7.35
N ASP A 232 -32.71 1.99 -6.94
CA ASP A 232 -32.79 3.17 -7.81
C ASP A 232 -31.48 3.99 -7.79
N TYR A 233 -30.40 3.41 -7.27
CA TYR A 233 -29.07 4.01 -7.19
C TYR A 233 -28.61 4.56 -8.53
N LYS A 234 -28.15 5.81 -8.50
CA LYS A 234 -27.58 6.50 -9.66
C LYS A 234 -26.05 6.50 -9.59
N PRO A 235 -25.37 5.87 -10.57
CA PRO A 235 -23.91 5.98 -10.69
C PRO A 235 -23.47 7.45 -10.78
N ARG A 236 -22.27 7.73 -10.29
CA ARG A 236 -21.69 9.08 -10.26
C ARG A 236 -20.39 9.09 -11.03
N GLU A 237 -20.32 9.88 -12.11
CA GLU A 237 -19.07 10.05 -12.86
C GLU A 237 -17.96 10.66 -11.98
N SER A 238 -16.76 10.09 -12.10
CA SER A 238 -15.57 10.56 -11.38
C SER A 238 -14.99 11.84 -11.97
N ASP A 239 -14.33 12.63 -11.13
CA ASP A 239 -13.39 13.66 -11.54
C ASP A 239 -12.04 13.37 -10.88
N GLU A 240 -10.95 13.34 -11.66
CA GLU A 240 -9.62 12.96 -11.17
C GLU A 240 -9.04 13.90 -10.11
N ARG A 241 -9.61 15.11 -9.99
CA ARG A 241 -9.27 16.08 -8.94
C ARG A 241 -9.79 15.68 -7.55
N ILE A 242 -10.64 14.65 -7.48
CA ILE A 242 -11.35 14.23 -6.26
C ILE A 242 -11.18 12.72 -6.06
N GLY A 243 -10.51 12.36 -4.99
CA GLY A 243 -10.06 11.01 -4.69
C GLY A 243 -11.12 10.02 -4.25
N TYR A 244 -11.86 9.46 -5.20
CA TYR A 244 -12.71 8.28 -4.98
C TYR A 244 -12.12 7.02 -5.65
N PHE A 245 -12.32 5.85 -5.02
CA PHE A 245 -12.17 4.57 -5.70
C PHE A 245 -13.18 4.47 -6.85
N LEU A 246 -12.81 3.75 -7.90
CA LEU A 246 -13.55 3.79 -9.17
C LEU A 246 -14.01 2.41 -9.63
N THR A 247 -15.23 2.36 -10.16
CA THR A 247 -15.70 1.30 -11.05
C THR A 247 -15.50 1.75 -12.50
N VAL A 248 -14.71 1.00 -13.28
CA VAL A 248 -14.25 1.43 -14.61
C VAL A 248 -14.57 0.38 -15.66
N TYR A 249 -15.10 0.82 -16.81
CA TYR A 249 -15.27 0.00 -17.99
C TYR A 249 -15.07 0.82 -19.26
N LYS A 250 -14.77 0.14 -20.37
CA LYS A 250 -14.71 0.75 -21.69
C LYS A 250 -16.09 0.65 -22.34
N ASP A 251 -16.62 1.77 -22.81
CA ASP A 251 -17.86 1.83 -23.58
C ASP A 251 -17.56 2.22 -25.03
N PHE A 252 -17.69 1.24 -25.94
CA PHE A 252 -17.41 1.46 -27.36
C PHE A 252 -18.41 2.40 -28.04
N THR A 253 -19.56 2.68 -27.40
CA THR A 253 -20.54 3.65 -27.91
C THR A 253 -20.19 5.10 -27.54
N LYS A 254 -19.25 5.30 -26.61
CA LYS A 254 -18.75 6.63 -26.24
C LYS A 254 -17.91 7.19 -27.39
N ASN A 255 -18.40 8.26 -27.99
CA ASN A 255 -17.72 9.01 -29.04
C ASN A 255 -17.10 10.28 -28.46
N ASP A 256 -15.94 10.12 -27.81
CA ASP A 256 -15.12 11.23 -27.33
C ASP A 256 -14.14 11.69 -28.43
N PRO A 257 -14.05 13.00 -28.76
CA PRO A 257 -13.12 13.49 -29.79
C PRO A 257 -11.64 13.22 -29.51
N GLY A 258 -11.26 13.06 -28.24
CA GLY A 258 -9.91 12.67 -27.81
C GLY A 258 -9.70 11.16 -27.78
N GLY A 259 -10.72 10.36 -28.09
CA GLY A 259 -10.66 8.90 -28.13
C GLY A 259 -10.81 8.21 -26.77
N ASP A 260 -11.13 8.94 -25.69
CA ASP A 260 -11.35 8.34 -24.37
C ASP A 260 -12.71 7.63 -24.30
N GLN A 261 -12.70 6.33 -24.52
CA GLN A 261 -13.89 5.47 -24.45
C GLN A 261 -14.17 4.93 -23.04
N PHE A 262 -13.42 5.34 -22.01
CA PHE A 262 -13.65 4.83 -20.65
C PHE A 262 -14.76 5.61 -19.94
N VAL A 263 -15.57 4.86 -19.19
CA VAL A 263 -16.53 5.38 -18.21
C VAL A 263 -16.01 5.01 -16.83
N ARG A 264 -16.01 5.99 -15.93
CA ARG A 264 -15.44 5.89 -14.58
C ARG A 264 -16.48 6.39 -13.58
N TYR A 265 -16.97 5.50 -12.73
CA TYR A 265 -17.89 5.84 -11.65
C TYR A 265 -17.17 5.82 -10.31
N VAL A 266 -17.44 6.80 -9.45
CA VAL A 266 -16.98 6.75 -8.06
C VAL A 266 -17.73 5.67 -7.30
N ASN A 267 -17.04 5.00 -6.39
CA ASN A 267 -17.63 4.06 -5.47
C ASN A 267 -18.24 4.83 -4.29
N ARG A 268 -19.53 4.65 -4.00
CA ARG A 268 -20.20 5.31 -2.85
C ARG A 268 -21.44 4.53 -2.39
N TRP A 269 -21.90 4.82 -1.17
CA TRP A 269 -23.15 4.28 -0.63
C TRP A 269 -24.38 4.94 -1.25
N ASP A 270 -25.48 4.18 -1.33
CA ASP A 270 -26.80 4.69 -1.70
C ASP A 270 -27.49 5.38 -0.51
N LEU A 271 -26.94 6.53 -0.10
CA LEU A 271 -27.54 7.36 0.93
C LEU A 271 -28.47 8.40 0.33
N GLN A 272 -29.73 8.33 0.74
CA GLN A 272 -30.79 9.25 0.33
C GLN A 272 -31.51 9.78 1.56
N LYS A 273 -31.87 11.06 1.56
CA LYS A 273 -32.74 11.63 2.60
C LYS A 273 -34.07 10.88 2.62
N ARG A 274 -34.50 10.47 3.82
CA ARG A 274 -35.84 9.91 4.03
C ARG A 274 -36.94 10.89 3.62
N ASP A 275 -36.76 12.17 3.95
CA ASP A 275 -37.59 13.26 3.46
C ASP A 275 -36.70 14.28 2.70
N PRO A 276 -36.72 14.26 1.36
CA PRO A 276 -35.89 15.16 0.55
C PRO A 276 -36.33 16.62 0.63
N SER A 277 -37.52 16.92 1.17
CA SER A 277 -38.00 18.30 1.31
C SER A 277 -37.38 19.04 2.49
N LEU A 278 -36.80 18.32 3.46
CA LEU A 278 -36.16 18.90 4.63
C LEU A 278 -34.70 19.28 4.35
N ALA A 279 -34.26 20.37 4.98
CA ALA A 279 -32.85 20.78 4.95
C ALA A 279 -31.95 19.68 5.56
N LEU A 280 -32.38 19.13 6.71
CA LEU A 280 -31.76 18.00 7.39
C LEU A 280 -32.79 16.86 7.53
N SER A 281 -32.44 15.66 7.10
CA SER A 281 -33.28 14.47 7.22
C SER A 281 -32.40 13.25 7.55
N PRO A 282 -32.86 12.31 8.38
CA PRO A 282 -32.19 11.03 8.49
C PRO A 282 -32.20 10.30 7.13
N PRO A 283 -31.30 9.33 6.90
CA PRO A 283 -31.34 8.55 5.68
C PRO A 283 -32.54 7.60 5.65
N THR A 284 -32.91 7.17 4.44
CA THR A 284 -33.85 6.04 4.26
C THR A 284 -33.27 4.77 4.86
N GLU A 285 -32.00 4.48 4.56
CA GLU A 285 -31.22 3.37 5.13
C GLU A 285 -29.86 3.93 5.60
N PRO A 286 -29.55 3.88 6.92
CA PRO A 286 -28.25 4.31 7.42
C PRO A 286 -27.16 3.26 7.15
N ILE A 287 -25.91 3.70 7.08
CA ILE A 287 -24.75 2.81 7.09
C ILE A 287 -24.53 2.35 8.53
N VAL A 288 -24.84 1.09 8.81
CA VAL A 288 -24.69 0.53 10.17
C VAL A 288 -23.38 -0.25 10.26
N PHE A 289 -22.49 0.17 11.16
CA PHE A 289 -21.29 -0.58 11.54
C PHE A 289 -21.49 -1.31 12.86
N TYR A 290 -20.97 -2.53 12.95
CA TYR A 290 -20.91 -3.33 14.17
C TYR A 290 -19.47 -3.41 14.66
N ILE A 291 -19.22 -2.95 15.89
CA ILE A 291 -17.94 -3.18 16.56
C ILE A 291 -17.94 -4.64 17.03
N GLU A 292 -16.98 -5.43 16.56
CA GLU A 292 -16.83 -6.84 16.92
C GLU A 292 -16.56 -7.00 18.42
N HIS A 293 -17.02 -8.09 19.02
CA HIS A 293 -16.82 -8.36 20.44
C HIS A 293 -15.34 -8.53 20.83
N THR A 294 -14.47 -8.86 19.87
CA THR A 294 -13.01 -9.01 20.03
C THR A 294 -12.30 -7.69 20.29
N VAL A 295 -12.88 -6.55 19.89
CA VAL A 295 -12.35 -5.22 20.19
C VAL A 295 -12.34 -5.03 21.72
N PRO A 296 -11.15 -4.82 22.34
CA PRO A 296 -11.07 -4.70 23.78
C PRO A 296 -11.92 -3.54 24.30
N VAL A 297 -12.64 -3.75 25.41
CA VAL A 297 -13.64 -2.79 25.93
C VAL A 297 -13.10 -1.37 26.09
N ARG A 298 -11.86 -1.25 26.58
CA ARG A 298 -11.14 0.01 26.79
C ARG A 298 -10.93 0.85 25.51
N TYR A 299 -10.99 0.22 24.34
CA TYR A 299 -10.77 0.85 23.03
C TYR A 299 -12.06 1.18 22.29
N ARG A 300 -13.19 0.55 22.64
CA ARG A 300 -14.47 0.65 21.90
C ARG A 300 -15.01 2.07 21.75
N ARG A 301 -14.77 2.96 22.72
CA ARG A 301 -15.21 4.36 22.62
C ARG A 301 -14.54 5.10 21.46
N TYR A 302 -13.23 4.93 21.27
CA TYR A 302 -12.47 5.63 20.23
C TYR A 302 -12.76 5.06 18.85
N VAL A 303 -12.96 3.74 18.75
CA VAL A 303 -13.45 3.10 17.53
C VAL A 303 -14.82 3.69 17.16
N ARG A 304 -15.76 3.74 18.11
CA ARG A 304 -17.08 4.33 17.89
C ARG A 304 -16.99 5.79 17.45
N GLU A 305 -16.16 6.60 18.13
CA GLU A 305 -15.97 8.01 17.79
C GLU A 305 -15.37 8.19 16.39
N GLY A 306 -14.37 7.38 16.01
CA GLY A 306 -13.77 7.43 14.67
C GLY A 306 -14.76 7.07 13.56
N ILE A 307 -15.63 6.08 13.78
CA ILE A 307 -16.70 5.72 12.83
C ILE A 307 -17.73 6.83 12.68
N LEU A 308 -18.20 7.40 13.80
CA LEU A 308 -19.25 8.41 13.79
C LEU A 308 -18.75 9.79 13.32
N GLU A 309 -17.44 10.02 13.26
CA GLU A 309 -16.85 11.31 12.91
C GLU A 309 -17.31 11.82 11.53
N TRP A 310 -17.53 10.90 10.58
CA TRP A 310 -17.98 11.20 9.22
C TRP A 310 -19.43 11.70 9.13
N ASN A 311 -20.26 11.53 10.17
CA ASN A 311 -21.58 12.15 10.21
C ASN A 311 -21.50 13.68 10.06
N LYS A 312 -20.41 14.31 10.53
CA LYS A 312 -20.19 15.75 10.33
C LYS A 312 -20.20 16.15 8.85
N ALA A 313 -19.61 15.33 7.97
CA ALA A 313 -19.61 15.58 6.53
C ALA A 313 -20.99 15.32 5.91
N PHE A 314 -21.69 14.27 6.35
CA PHE A 314 -23.03 13.97 5.86
C PHE A 314 -24.08 15.03 6.26
N GLU A 315 -23.95 15.60 7.46
CA GLU A 315 -24.81 16.70 7.90
C GLU A 315 -24.71 17.92 6.97
N LYS A 316 -23.52 18.20 6.40
CA LYS A 316 -23.33 19.28 5.42
C LYS A 316 -24.09 19.06 4.11
N VAL A 317 -24.28 17.80 3.71
CA VAL A 317 -25.12 17.44 2.55
C VAL A 317 -26.59 17.20 2.94
N GLY A 318 -26.95 17.49 4.19
CA GLY A 318 -28.31 17.45 4.70
C GLY A 318 -28.76 16.10 5.27
N ILE A 319 -27.84 15.13 5.44
CA ILE A 319 -28.17 13.80 5.98
C ILE A 319 -27.67 13.72 7.43
N ILE A 320 -28.59 13.71 8.39
CA ILE A 320 -28.26 13.51 9.82
C ILE A 320 -28.20 12.02 10.13
N ASP A 321 -27.31 11.60 11.03
CA ASP A 321 -27.16 10.19 11.43
C ASP A 321 -27.03 9.23 10.22
N ALA A 322 -26.22 9.63 9.24
CA ALA A 322 -25.94 8.80 8.05
C ALA A 322 -25.27 7.46 8.43
N ILE A 323 -24.44 7.49 9.47
CA ILE A 323 -23.71 6.34 10.01
C ILE A 323 -24.18 6.05 11.43
N GLU A 324 -24.53 4.79 11.70
CA GLU A 324 -24.84 4.27 13.04
C GLU A 324 -23.79 3.24 13.50
N VAL A 325 -23.55 3.16 14.80
CA VAL A 325 -22.64 2.17 15.40
C VAL A 325 -23.35 1.30 16.43
N ARG A 326 -23.31 -0.01 16.22
CA ARG A 326 -23.78 -1.06 17.14
C ARG A 326 -22.59 -1.83 17.68
N GLN A 327 -22.79 -2.60 18.74
CA GLN A 327 -21.72 -3.31 19.44
C GLN A 327 -22.14 -4.75 19.69
N GLN A 328 -21.34 -5.71 19.20
CA GLN A 328 -21.47 -7.08 19.66
C GLN A 328 -21.03 -7.21 21.11
N ASP A 329 -21.78 -7.97 21.89
CA ASP A 329 -21.47 -8.21 23.29
C ASP A 329 -21.68 -9.68 23.66
N ALA A 330 -20.56 -10.38 23.86
CA ALA A 330 -20.54 -11.78 24.24
C ALA A 330 -21.14 -12.05 25.63
N GLN A 331 -21.19 -11.06 26.53
CA GLN A 331 -21.76 -11.24 27.87
C GLN A 331 -23.29 -11.23 27.85
N THR A 332 -23.87 -10.30 27.08
CA THR A 332 -25.33 -10.17 26.95
C THR A 332 -25.91 -11.00 25.80
N GLY A 333 -25.06 -11.47 24.87
CA GLY A 333 -25.48 -12.14 23.65
C GLY A 333 -25.94 -11.19 22.55
N ALA A 334 -25.86 -9.86 22.76
CA ALA A 334 -26.33 -8.88 21.80
C ALA A 334 -25.56 -8.98 20.48
N PHE A 335 -26.30 -9.16 19.37
CA PHE A 335 -25.80 -9.25 18.00
C PHE A 335 -24.75 -10.36 17.74
N MET A 336 -24.61 -11.32 18.65
CA MET A 336 -23.68 -12.46 18.51
C MET A 336 -24.16 -13.51 17.50
N ASP A 337 -25.41 -13.42 17.05
CA ASP A 337 -25.99 -14.25 16.00
C ASP A 337 -25.58 -13.81 14.59
N ILE A 338 -25.08 -12.57 14.44
CA ILE A 338 -24.56 -12.02 13.19
C ILE A 338 -23.05 -12.30 13.09
N GLN A 339 -22.57 -12.65 11.90
CA GLN A 339 -21.15 -12.94 11.65
C GLN A 339 -20.48 -11.79 10.90
N PRO A 340 -19.20 -11.47 11.17
CA PRO A 340 -18.46 -10.46 10.45
C PRO A 340 -18.24 -10.74 8.96
N GLU A 341 -18.41 -11.98 8.50
CA GLU A 341 -18.26 -12.33 7.08
C GLU A 341 -19.57 -12.27 6.28
N ASP A 342 -20.69 -11.97 6.94
CA ASP A 342 -22.01 -11.86 6.32
C ASP A 342 -22.15 -10.49 5.64
N VAL A 343 -22.13 -10.48 4.30
CA VAL A 343 -22.12 -9.29 3.42
C VAL A 343 -23.32 -8.34 3.58
N ARG A 344 -24.24 -8.63 4.49
CA ARG A 344 -25.35 -7.73 4.83
C ARG A 344 -24.97 -6.74 5.94
N TYR A 345 -23.84 -6.93 6.61
CA TYR A 345 -23.48 -6.20 7.81
C TYR A 345 -22.04 -5.73 7.74
N ASN A 346 -21.83 -4.44 7.99
CA ASN A 346 -20.49 -3.86 8.05
C ASN A 346 -19.88 -4.05 9.43
N PHE A 347 -18.63 -4.51 9.51
CA PHE A 347 -17.95 -4.70 10.80
C PHE A 347 -16.71 -3.84 10.96
N PHE A 348 -16.42 -3.46 12.22
CA PHE A 348 -15.07 -3.12 12.66
C PHE A 348 -14.51 -4.31 13.43
N ARG A 349 -13.44 -4.90 12.91
CA ARG A 349 -12.86 -6.16 13.33
C ARG A 349 -11.51 -5.93 14.00
N TRP A 350 -11.23 -6.73 15.04
CA TRP A 350 -9.97 -6.66 15.78
C TRP A 350 -9.20 -7.96 15.64
N ILE A 351 -8.01 -7.91 15.03
CA ILE A 351 -7.14 -9.07 14.81
C ILE A 351 -5.77 -8.87 15.47
N SER A 352 -4.98 -9.94 15.51
CA SER A 352 -3.62 -9.90 16.05
C SER A 352 -2.73 -10.79 15.18
N SER A 353 -1.95 -10.17 14.29
CA SER A 353 -1.04 -10.85 13.36
C SER A 353 0.42 -10.44 13.55
N GLU A 354 0.69 -9.56 14.53
CA GLU A 354 2.00 -8.92 14.79
C GLU A 354 2.49 -8.00 13.66
N THR A 355 1.66 -7.75 12.65
CA THR A 355 1.94 -6.82 11.57
C THR A 355 1.06 -5.59 11.76
N PRO A 356 1.62 -4.40 12.00
CA PRO A 356 0.81 -3.19 12.20
C PRO A 356 0.12 -2.80 10.90
N PHE A 357 -1.18 -3.02 10.77
CA PHE A 357 -1.95 -2.46 9.65
C PHE A 357 -3.40 -2.21 10.06
N ALA A 358 -4.06 -1.39 9.25
CA ALA A 358 -5.50 -1.30 9.23
C ALA A 358 -5.94 -1.27 7.75
N MET A 359 -7.15 -1.76 7.48
CA MET A 359 -7.72 -1.74 6.13
C MET A 359 -9.24 -1.57 6.22
N GLY A 360 -9.80 -0.73 5.35
CA GLY A 360 -11.24 -0.56 5.16
C GLY A 360 -11.73 -1.02 3.78
N PRO A 361 -11.59 -2.31 3.40
CA PRO A 361 -12.12 -2.83 2.15
C PRO A 361 -13.65 -2.72 2.07
N SER A 362 -14.16 -2.60 0.85
CA SER A 362 -15.58 -2.62 0.56
C SER A 362 -15.86 -3.44 -0.68
N ARG A 363 -17.04 -4.06 -0.72
CA ARG A 363 -17.56 -4.78 -1.89
C ARG A 363 -18.50 -3.87 -2.65
N VAL A 364 -18.31 -3.80 -3.96
CA VAL A 364 -18.98 -2.82 -4.82
C VAL A 364 -19.72 -3.53 -5.93
N ASN A 365 -20.92 -3.05 -6.25
CA ASN A 365 -21.63 -3.45 -7.45
C ASN A 365 -20.78 -3.05 -8.69
N PRO A 366 -20.26 -4.02 -9.45
CA PRO A 366 -19.29 -3.76 -10.50
C PRO A 366 -19.91 -3.12 -11.76
N GLU A 367 -21.25 -2.97 -11.82
CA GLU A 367 -21.93 -2.32 -12.92
C GLU A 367 -22.23 -0.83 -12.66
N THR A 368 -22.33 -0.43 -11.39
CA THR A 368 -22.85 0.87 -10.96
C THR A 368 -21.90 1.67 -10.06
N GLY A 369 -20.97 1.01 -9.35
CA GLY A 369 -20.16 1.66 -8.31
C GLY A 369 -20.88 1.82 -6.95
N GLN A 370 -22.04 1.19 -6.75
CA GLN A 370 -22.69 1.19 -5.44
C GLN A 370 -21.91 0.33 -4.44
N ILE A 371 -21.51 0.87 -3.29
CA ILE A 371 -20.96 0.09 -2.18
C ILE A 371 -22.10 -0.73 -1.57
N LEU A 372 -21.86 -2.03 -1.39
CA LEU A 372 -22.84 -3.00 -0.88
C LEU A 372 -22.52 -3.46 0.54
N ASP A 373 -21.24 -3.52 0.88
CA ASP A 373 -20.71 -4.09 2.13
C ASP A 373 -19.31 -3.55 2.40
N ALA A 374 -18.92 -3.40 3.66
CA ALA A 374 -17.58 -2.96 4.05
C ALA A 374 -17.15 -3.50 5.42
N ASP A 375 -15.92 -4.00 5.51
CA ASP A 375 -15.36 -4.56 6.74
C ASP A 375 -14.04 -3.89 7.07
N ILE A 376 -13.99 -3.13 8.15
CA ILE A 376 -12.75 -2.56 8.66
C ILE A 376 -12.01 -3.63 9.45
N ILE A 377 -10.74 -3.85 9.12
CA ILE A 377 -9.83 -4.75 9.79
C ILE A 377 -8.78 -3.89 10.49
N PHE A 378 -8.68 -4.02 11.81
CA PHE A 378 -7.67 -3.34 12.60
C PHE A 378 -6.79 -4.38 13.29
N ASP A 379 -5.49 -4.37 12.99
CA ASP A 379 -4.53 -5.20 13.71
C ASP A 379 -4.13 -4.52 15.02
N ASP A 380 -4.18 -5.28 16.12
CA ASP A 380 -3.75 -4.80 17.43
C ASP A 380 -2.33 -4.24 17.44
N ALA A 381 -1.52 -4.67 16.46
CA ALA A 381 -0.15 -4.26 16.37
C ALA A 381 0.02 -2.77 16.04
N MET A 382 -1.00 -2.14 15.46
CA MET A 382 -1.03 -0.69 15.21
C MET A 382 -0.93 0.16 16.50
N LEU A 383 -1.34 -0.39 17.65
CA LEU A 383 -1.29 0.33 18.94
C LEU A 383 -0.12 -0.09 19.84
N LYS A 384 0.64 -1.11 19.44
CA LYS A 384 1.73 -1.64 20.25
C LYS A 384 3.07 -1.13 19.72
N ASN A 385 3.94 -0.78 20.65
CA ASN A 385 5.32 -0.47 20.33
C ASN A 385 6.08 -1.77 20.03
N TYR A 386 6.13 -2.16 18.75
CA TYR A 386 7.09 -3.16 18.30
C TYR A 386 8.40 -2.45 18.00
N ALA A 387 9.45 -2.80 18.75
CA ALA A 387 10.79 -2.43 18.38
C ALA A 387 11.07 -3.02 16.99
N MET A 388 11.12 -2.15 15.99
CA MET A 388 11.46 -2.55 14.64
C MET A 388 12.95 -2.80 14.57
N GLN A 389 13.31 -3.88 13.88
CA GLN A 389 14.70 -4.09 13.59
C GLN A 389 15.20 -3.08 12.58
N TYR A 390 16.40 -2.58 12.83
CA TYR A 390 17.03 -1.57 11.99
C TYR A 390 17.03 -1.93 10.51
N LYS A 391 17.36 -3.18 10.15
CA LYS A 391 17.38 -3.65 8.75
C LYS A 391 16.00 -3.55 8.08
N SER A 392 14.94 -4.04 8.71
CA SER A 392 13.57 -3.97 8.17
C SER A 392 13.10 -2.51 8.04
N MET A 393 13.44 -1.68 9.02
CA MET A 393 13.11 -0.26 9.03
C MET A 393 13.81 0.49 7.89
N ILE A 394 15.13 0.37 7.73
CA ILE A 394 15.85 1.09 6.67
C ILE A 394 15.50 0.56 5.27
N ALA A 395 15.17 -0.72 5.13
CA ALA A 395 14.82 -1.31 3.83
C ALA A 395 13.52 -0.72 3.30
N ALA A 396 12.48 -0.70 4.13
CA ALA A 396 11.19 -0.17 3.70
C ALA A 396 11.13 1.35 3.69
N TYR A 397 11.71 2.01 4.69
CA TYR A 397 11.61 3.46 4.82
C TYR A 397 12.62 4.19 3.93
N GLY A 398 13.84 3.66 3.81
CA GLY A 398 14.91 4.27 3.02
C GLY A 398 14.65 4.25 1.51
N LEU A 399 13.95 3.26 0.99
CA LEU A 399 13.59 3.22 -0.44
C LEU A 399 12.16 3.69 -0.72
N ASP A 400 11.44 4.17 0.30
CA ASP A 400 10.08 4.65 0.14
C ASP A 400 9.99 5.90 -0.75
N GLY A 401 9.21 5.83 -1.82
CA GLY A 401 9.07 6.92 -2.79
C GLY A 401 10.22 7.05 -3.79
N VAL A 402 11.15 6.09 -3.82
CA VAL A 402 12.18 6.01 -4.86
C VAL A 402 11.55 5.60 -6.18
N ASP A 403 11.89 6.30 -7.26
CA ASP A 403 11.27 6.09 -8.56
C ASP A 403 11.74 4.77 -9.24
N PRO A 404 10.93 4.19 -10.15
CA PRO A 404 11.27 2.93 -10.81
C PRO A 404 12.58 2.96 -11.61
N ALA A 405 13.00 4.11 -12.16
CA ALA A 405 14.25 4.19 -12.91
C ALA A 405 15.47 4.10 -11.98
N THR A 406 15.37 4.66 -10.78
CA THR A 406 16.38 4.49 -9.73
C THR A 406 16.45 3.05 -9.23
N LEU A 407 15.31 2.36 -9.04
CA LEU A 407 15.31 0.95 -8.65
C LEU A 407 15.93 0.05 -9.73
N ALA A 408 15.60 0.27 -11.00
CA ALA A 408 16.22 -0.43 -12.12
C ALA A 408 17.73 -0.16 -12.20
N TRP A 409 18.16 1.08 -11.93
CA TRP A 409 19.58 1.41 -11.87
C TRP A 409 20.31 0.64 -10.76
N ILE A 410 19.71 0.52 -9.57
CA ILE A 410 20.28 -0.23 -8.44
C ILE A 410 20.36 -1.73 -8.78
N GLU A 411 19.38 -2.28 -9.48
CA GLU A 411 19.40 -3.66 -9.97
C GLU A 411 20.57 -3.92 -10.94
N GLU A 412 20.81 -2.99 -11.87
CA GLU A 412 21.93 -3.06 -12.83
C GLU A 412 23.29 -2.72 -12.19
N ASN A 413 23.31 -1.92 -11.12
CA ASN A 413 24.50 -1.44 -10.43
C ASN A 413 24.42 -1.75 -8.93
N PRO A 414 24.57 -3.02 -8.51
CA PRO A 414 24.28 -3.40 -7.14
C PRO A 414 25.22 -2.82 -6.08
N SER A 415 26.34 -2.21 -6.48
CA SER A 415 27.20 -1.37 -5.63
C SER A 415 26.49 -0.12 -5.10
N TRP A 416 25.41 0.32 -5.75
CA TRP A 416 24.61 1.47 -5.34
C TRP A 416 23.58 1.16 -4.28
N ASP A 417 23.25 -0.12 -4.09
CA ASP A 417 22.26 -0.57 -3.11
C ASP A 417 22.77 -0.29 -1.67
N PRO A 418 22.21 0.71 -0.97
CA PRO A 418 22.66 1.04 0.38
C PRO A 418 22.43 -0.10 1.37
N LEU A 419 21.49 -1.01 1.08
CA LEU A 419 21.14 -2.12 1.97
C LEU A 419 22.21 -3.21 2.01
N ARG A 420 23.11 -3.26 1.01
CA ARG A 420 24.22 -4.22 0.97
C ARG A 420 25.42 -3.81 1.82
N ILE A 421 25.49 -2.56 2.26
CA ILE A 421 26.60 -2.08 3.08
C ILE A 421 26.55 -2.76 4.45
N GLY A 422 27.64 -3.42 4.84
CA GLY A 422 27.69 -4.18 6.08
C GLY A 422 26.81 -5.43 6.09
N ASP A 423 26.25 -5.82 4.92
CA ASP A 423 25.53 -7.08 4.81
C ASP A 423 26.54 -8.23 4.78
N ARG A 424 26.71 -8.84 5.95
CA ARG A 424 27.50 -10.07 6.08
C ARG A 424 26.57 -11.23 5.73
N PRO A 425 27.04 -12.25 4.99
CA PRO A 425 26.23 -13.43 4.70
C PRO A 425 25.70 -13.98 6.01
N ASP A 426 24.39 -13.90 6.22
CA ASP A 426 23.74 -14.52 7.36
C ASP A 426 23.51 -15.99 6.99
N PRO A 427 24.27 -16.94 7.59
CA PRO A 427 24.13 -18.34 7.27
C PRO A 427 22.71 -18.83 7.53
N LEU A 428 22.01 -18.25 8.51
CA LEU A 428 20.64 -18.59 8.84
C LEU A 428 19.64 -18.03 7.82
N ARG A 429 19.82 -16.79 7.36
CA ARG A 429 19.02 -16.24 6.24
C ARG A 429 19.16 -17.10 5.00
N LYS A 430 20.39 -17.49 4.65
CA LYS A 430 20.65 -18.36 3.51
C LYS A 430 20.03 -19.74 3.71
N GLU A 431 20.08 -20.29 4.92
CA GLU A 431 19.43 -21.55 5.29
C GLU A 431 17.91 -21.43 5.10
N ILE A 432 17.25 -20.41 5.66
CA ILE A 432 15.82 -20.10 5.53
C ILE A 432 15.42 -19.91 4.06
N GLU A 433 16.17 -19.12 3.29
CA GLU A 433 15.90 -18.87 1.87
C GLU A 433 16.05 -20.16 1.05
N SER A 434 17.02 -21.01 1.39
CA SER A 434 17.28 -22.29 0.71
C SER A 434 16.38 -23.44 1.16
N ASP A 435 15.64 -23.29 2.26
CA ASP A 435 14.78 -24.34 2.81
C ASP A 435 13.51 -24.48 1.97
N GLU A 436 13.43 -25.56 1.19
CA GLU A 436 12.29 -25.88 0.34
C GLU A 436 11.04 -26.30 1.14
N GLU A 437 11.18 -26.66 2.42
CA GLU A 437 10.04 -27.03 3.28
C GLU A 437 9.27 -25.82 3.81
N LEU A 438 9.91 -24.63 3.86
CA LEU A 438 9.26 -23.39 4.29
C LEU A 438 8.39 -22.80 3.18
N SER A 439 7.14 -22.45 3.48
CA SER A 439 6.31 -21.64 2.58
C SER A 439 6.92 -20.26 2.35
N ALA A 440 6.51 -19.56 1.29
CA ALA A 440 6.93 -18.18 1.06
C ALA A 440 6.59 -17.27 2.25
N GLU A 441 5.45 -17.51 2.90
CA GLU A 441 5.02 -16.77 4.08
C GLU A 441 5.88 -17.09 5.31
N GLN A 442 6.24 -18.36 5.50
CA GLN A 442 7.13 -18.78 6.58
C GLN A 442 8.54 -18.23 6.39
N ARG A 443 9.05 -18.20 5.15
CA ARG A 443 10.32 -17.54 4.82
C ARG A 443 10.25 -16.05 5.12
N ALA A 444 9.26 -15.35 4.58
CA ALA A 444 9.09 -13.92 4.83
C ALA A 444 8.98 -13.62 6.34
N MET A 445 8.21 -14.41 7.10
CA MET A 445 8.10 -14.29 8.55
C MET A 445 9.43 -14.50 9.28
N LEU A 446 10.19 -15.54 8.93
CA LEU A 446 11.49 -15.82 9.55
C LEU A 446 12.56 -14.79 9.16
N LEU A 447 12.43 -14.17 7.98
CA LEU A 447 13.31 -13.13 7.47
C LEU A 447 12.90 -11.72 7.90
N GLY A 448 11.70 -11.56 8.47
CA GLY A 448 11.10 -10.27 8.76
C GLY A 448 10.78 -9.46 7.51
N ASP A 449 10.59 -10.12 6.37
CA ASP A 449 10.18 -9.50 5.12
C ASP A 449 8.65 -9.27 5.16
N PRO A 450 8.16 -8.11 4.70
CA PRO A 450 6.73 -7.86 4.62
C PRO A 450 6.07 -8.88 3.68
N LEU A 451 4.97 -9.48 4.15
CA LEU A 451 4.13 -10.33 3.29
C LEU A 451 3.46 -9.43 2.26
N GLU A 452 3.83 -9.55 0.98
CA GLU A 452 3.03 -8.93 -0.08
C GLU A 452 1.67 -9.64 -0.13
N PRO A 453 0.56 -8.91 0.00
CA PRO A 453 -0.75 -9.50 -0.15
C PRO A 453 -0.94 -10.02 -1.59
N PRO A 454 -1.56 -11.20 -1.78
CA PRO A 454 -1.70 -11.76 -3.11
C PRO A 454 -2.62 -10.88 -3.98
N PRO A 455 -2.32 -10.72 -5.28
CA PRO A 455 -3.16 -9.97 -6.19
C PRO A 455 -4.51 -10.70 -6.40
N SER A 456 -5.59 -10.10 -5.90
CA SER A 456 -6.96 -10.56 -6.14
C SER A 456 -7.38 -10.31 -7.60
N ARG A 457 -7.92 -11.34 -8.26
CA ARG A 457 -8.16 -11.40 -9.71
C ARG A 457 -9.35 -10.56 -10.22
N LEU A 458 -10.17 -10.02 -9.32
CA LEU A 458 -11.30 -9.12 -9.62
C LEU A 458 -11.11 -7.70 -9.09
N LEU A 459 -10.38 -7.53 -7.99
CA LEU A 459 -10.00 -6.24 -7.41
C LEU A 459 -8.91 -5.51 -8.22
N SER A 460 -8.29 -6.18 -9.20
CA SER A 460 -7.54 -5.49 -10.29
C SER A 460 -8.44 -4.74 -11.27
N ARG A 461 -9.78 -4.88 -11.18
CA ARG A 461 -10.74 -4.45 -12.21
C ARG A 461 -11.67 -3.31 -11.77
N VAL A 462 -11.68 -3.00 -10.48
CA VAL A 462 -12.30 -1.83 -9.83
C VAL A 462 -11.14 -1.21 -9.06
N VAL A 463 -10.90 0.09 -9.11
CA VAL A 463 -9.67 0.81 -8.67
C VAL A 463 -9.38 0.70 -7.15
N GLN A 464 -9.97 -0.27 -6.46
CA GLN A 464 -9.82 -0.60 -5.06
C GLN A 464 -8.65 -1.58 -4.79
N GLN A 465 -7.62 -1.59 -5.64
CA GLN A 465 -6.46 -2.45 -5.48
C GLN A 465 -5.38 -1.86 -4.55
N ASN A 466 -5.73 -0.87 -3.73
CA ASN A 466 -4.77 -0.22 -2.84
C ASN A 466 -4.58 -1.08 -1.59
N LEU A 467 -3.95 -2.23 -1.80
CA LEU A 467 -3.24 -3.08 -0.85
C LEU A 467 -2.08 -2.32 -0.15
N HIS A 468 -2.05 -0.99 -0.26
CA HIS A 468 -1.05 -0.07 0.23
C HIS A 468 -1.43 0.60 1.56
N CYS A 469 -2.59 0.28 2.16
CA CYS A 469 -2.83 0.54 3.59
C CYS A 469 -1.97 -0.34 4.52
N SER A 470 -0.93 -0.98 3.97
CA SER A 470 0.22 -1.43 4.74
C SER A 470 1.11 -0.24 5.07
N CYS A 471 0.73 0.47 6.13
CA CYS A 471 1.53 1.54 6.73
C CYS A 471 2.47 1.02 7.83
N ALA A 472 2.57 -0.31 7.97
CA ALA A 472 3.16 -1.04 9.08
C ALA A 472 4.47 -0.47 9.57
N LEU A 473 5.43 -0.34 8.66
CA LEU A 473 6.81 -0.04 9.00
C LEU A 473 6.97 1.43 9.38
N GLY A 474 6.26 2.33 8.69
CA GLY A 474 6.24 3.74 9.05
C GLY A 474 5.50 4.02 10.36
N CYS A 475 4.32 3.38 10.55
CA CYS A 475 3.55 3.48 11.78
C CYS A 475 4.37 2.96 12.98
N ALA A 476 5.02 1.81 12.83
CA ALA A 476 5.87 1.23 13.87
C ALA A 476 7.06 2.15 14.21
N LEU A 477 7.71 2.77 13.22
CA LEU A 477 8.75 3.78 13.46
C LEU A 477 8.19 4.98 14.26
N GLN A 478 7.04 5.52 13.86
CA GLN A 478 6.42 6.63 14.60
C GLN A 478 6.05 6.24 16.04
N MET A 479 5.47 5.06 16.25
CA MET A 479 5.14 4.52 17.58
C MET A 479 6.40 4.29 18.43
N GLN A 480 7.46 3.76 17.83
CA GLN A 480 8.74 3.53 18.51
C GLN A 480 9.37 4.85 18.96
N THR A 481 9.40 5.86 18.09
CA THR A 481 9.95 7.17 18.41
C THR A 481 9.10 7.91 19.45
N ALA A 482 7.78 7.89 19.32
CA ALA A 482 6.88 8.50 20.29
C ALA A 482 6.94 7.79 21.65
N GLY A 483 6.98 6.45 21.67
CA GLY A 483 7.19 5.67 22.88
C GLY A 483 8.53 5.96 23.56
N LEU A 484 9.60 6.11 22.78
CA LEU A 484 10.91 6.54 23.29
C LEU A 484 10.84 7.96 23.86
N ALA A 485 10.20 8.89 23.17
CA ALA A 485 10.04 10.27 23.65
C ALA A 485 9.22 10.34 24.96
N LEU A 486 8.11 9.61 25.05
CA LEU A 486 7.32 9.50 26.29
C LEU A 486 8.14 8.87 27.43
N ARG A 487 9.05 7.95 27.14
CA ARG A 487 9.95 7.38 28.14
C ARG A 487 11.01 8.37 28.63
N LEU A 488 11.64 9.11 27.72
CA LEU A 488 12.79 9.99 28.04
C LEU A 488 12.38 11.41 28.46
N MET A 489 11.17 11.84 28.11
CA MET A 489 10.66 13.20 28.32
C MET A 489 9.20 13.23 28.80
N GLY A 490 8.64 12.09 29.23
CA GLY A 490 7.20 11.97 29.51
C GLY A 490 6.67 12.93 30.57
N ASN A 491 7.46 13.18 31.61
CA ASN A 491 7.08 14.13 32.66
C ASN A 491 6.95 15.55 32.10
N GLU A 492 7.85 15.93 31.19
CA GLU A 492 7.86 17.25 30.55
C GLU A 492 6.81 17.37 29.43
N LEU A 493 6.57 16.29 28.68
CA LEU A 493 5.64 16.24 27.55
C LEU A 493 4.17 16.20 28.00
N LEU A 494 3.86 15.41 29.03
CA LEU A 494 2.49 15.20 29.47
C LEU A 494 2.01 16.30 30.42
N ARG A 495 2.93 16.92 31.18
CA ARG A 495 2.66 18.01 32.14
C ARG A 495 1.53 17.72 33.15
N ASP A 496 1.16 16.45 33.31
CA ASP A 496 0.15 15.95 34.26
C ASP A 496 0.43 14.47 34.58
N ASP A 497 0.92 14.21 35.79
CA ASP A 497 1.20 12.87 36.31
C ASP A 497 -0.06 12.07 36.66
N LYS A 498 -1.23 12.71 36.61
CA LYS A 498 -2.54 12.10 36.88
C LYS A 498 -3.38 11.90 35.62
N ALA A 499 -2.82 12.17 34.44
CA ALA A 499 -3.50 11.90 33.18
C ALA A 499 -3.95 10.42 33.13
N PRO A 500 -5.19 10.13 32.73
CA PRO A 500 -5.65 8.76 32.61
C PRO A 500 -4.77 7.98 31.61
N THR A 501 -4.58 6.70 31.88
CA THR A 501 -3.78 5.82 31.01
C THR A 501 -4.59 4.62 30.52
N ILE A 502 -4.24 4.14 29.34
CA ILE A 502 -4.72 2.88 28.77
C ILE A 502 -3.48 2.03 28.51
N ASP A 503 -3.44 0.82 29.07
CA ASP A 503 -2.30 -0.11 28.94
C ASP A 503 -0.94 0.51 29.36
N GLY A 504 -0.96 1.44 30.32
CA GLY A 504 0.24 2.12 30.84
C GLY A 504 0.73 3.30 29.99
N VAL A 505 0.00 3.69 28.95
CA VAL A 505 0.29 4.84 28.07
C VAL A 505 -0.80 5.90 28.24
N PRO A 506 -0.48 7.21 28.14
CA PRO A 506 -1.48 8.27 28.21
C PRO A 506 -2.69 8.03 27.30
N GLU A 507 -3.87 8.17 27.88
CA GLU A 507 -5.15 7.95 27.20
C GLU A 507 -5.34 8.90 26.02
N ASP A 508 -4.90 10.16 26.17
CA ASP A 508 -4.99 11.18 25.12
C ASP A 508 -4.12 10.84 23.90
N TYR A 509 -3.05 10.08 24.08
CA TYR A 509 -2.16 9.58 23.04
C TYR A 509 -2.79 8.39 22.30
N LEU A 510 -2.98 7.27 22.98
CA LEU A 510 -3.49 6.05 22.33
C LEU A 510 -4.91 6.23 21.80
N GLY A 511 -5.77 6.95 22.54
CA GLY A 511 -7.13 7.22 22.13
C GLY A 511 -7.22 8.02 20.83
N THR A 512 -6.37 9.04 20.69
CA THR A 512 -6.31 9.88 19.48
C THR A 512 -5.82 9.09 18.27
N ILE A 513 -4.77 8.29 18.42
CA ILE A 513 -4.24 7.41 17.36
C ILE A 513 -5.32 6.45 16.87
N LEU A 514 -5.97 5.74 17.80
CA LEU A 514 -7.01 4.78 17.47
C LEU A 514 -8.21 5.46 16.78
N LYS A 515 -8.63 6.64 17.27
CA LYS A 515 -9.70 7.40 16.63
C LYS A 515 -9.32 7.82 15.21
N TYR A 516 -8.11 8.35 15.01
CA TYR A 516 -7.60 8.80 13.71
C TYR A 516 -7.57 7.67 12.69
N ILE A 517 -6.93 6.54 13.02
CA ILE A 517 -6.85 5.37 12.14
C ILE A 517 -8.26 4.84 11.84
N THR A 518 -9.12 4.73 12.86
CA THR A 518 -10.50 4.30 12.62
C THR A 518 -11.23 5.24 11.64
N CYS A 519 -11.05 6.56 11.79
CA CYS A 519 -11.65 7.55 10.91
C CYS A 519 -11.11 7.42 9.47
N HIS A 520 -9.80 7.19 9.32
CA HIS A 520 -9.14 6.93 8.03
C HIS A 520 -9.74 5.70 7.32
N GLU A 521 -9.85 4.57 8.02
CA GLU A 521 -10.41 3.35 7.43
C GLU A 521 -11.89 3.52 7.05
N VAL A 522 -12.66 4.26 7.86
CA VAL A 522 -14.05 4.59 7.50
C VAL A 522 -14.09 5.40 6.21
N GLY A 523 -13.15 6.31 5.98
CA GLY A 523 -13.05 7.05 4.73
C GLY A 523 -12.92 6.14 3.50
N HIS A 524 -12.12 5.07 3.58
CA HIS A 524 -12.07 4.04 2.54
C HIS A 524 -13.40 3.32 2.35
N THR A 525 -14.10 2.99 3.44
CA THR A 525 -15.44 2.37 3.35
C THR A 525 -16.51 3.31 2.76
N LEU A 526 -16.27 4.63 2.75
CA LEU A 526 -17.11 5.62 2.07
C LEU A 526 -16.73 5.82 0.60
N GLY A 527 -15.69 5.13 0.14
CA GLY A 527 -15.19 5.14 -1.22
C GLY A 527 -14.04 6.11 -1.47
N LEU A 528 -13.45 6.74 -0.45
CA LEU A 528 -12.37 7.70 -0.61
C LEU A 528 -11.01 7.01 -0.72
N ARG A 529 -10.13 7.59 -1.56
CA ARG A 529 -8.72 7.19 -1.69
C ARG A 529 -7.85 7.95 -0.69
N HIS A 530 -6.62 7.50 -0.52
CA HIS A 530 -5.59 8.27 0.18
C HIS A 530 -5.42 9.66 -0.43
N ASN A 531 -5.20 10.67 0.42
CA ASN A 531 -4.81 12.02 0.03
C ASN A 531 -3.51 12.43 0.72
N PHE A 532 -2.37 12.10 0.12
CA PHE A 532 -1.02 12.36 0.63
C PHE A 532 -0.52 13.80 0.42
N LYS A 533 -1.39 14.70 -0.07
CA LYS A 533 -1.11 16.14 -0.17
C LYS A 533 -1.83 16.92 0.93
N ALA A 534 -2.56 16.26 1.81
CA ALA A 534 -3.48 16.91 2.74
C ALA A 534 -2.78 17.52 3.96
N SER A 535 -1.68 16.92 4.41
CA SER A 535 -0.71 17.46 5.36
C SER A 535 -0.19 18.85 4.96
N SER A 536 -0.13 19.13 3.65
CA SER A 536 0.38 20.39 3.09
C SER A 536 -0.55 21.60 3.27
N TRP A 537 -1.70 21.46 3.95
CA TRP A 537 -2.63 22.57 4.17
C TRP A 537 -2.14 23.62 5.18
N LEU A 538 -1.61 23.20 6.33
CA LEU A 538 -1.19 24.10 7.42
C LEU A 538 0.32 24.08 7.58
N SER A 539 0.95 25.16 8.02
CA SER A 539 2.34 25.07 8.50
C SER A 539 2.44 24.22 9.77
N VAL A 540 3.64 23.79 10.18
CA VAL A 540 3.82 23.06 11.45
C VAL A 540 3.36 23.94 12.64
N ASP A 541 3.63 25.24 12.61
CA ASP A 541 3.20 26.18 13.65
C ASP A 541 1.67 26.33 13.67
N ASP A 542 1.04 26.41 12.49
CA ASP A 542 -0.42 26.47 12.39
C ASP A 542 -1.06 25.17 12.86
N TYR A 543 -0.48 24.00 12.56
CA TYR A 543 -0.94 22.71 13.09
C TYR A 543 -0.98 22.72 14.62
N ILE A 544 0.07 23.23 15.25
CA ILE A 544 0.15 23.37 16.72
C ILE A 544 -0.93 24.35 17.23
N ALA A 545 -1.12 25.48 16.54
CA ALA A 545 -2.12 26.47 16.89
C ALA A 545 -3.57 25.95 16.72
N HIS A 546 -3.78 24.98 15.83
CA HIS A 546 -5.07 24.32 15.58
C HIS A 546 -5.35 23.14 16.52
N ARG A 547 -4.58 22.97 17.60
CA ARG A 547 -4.86 21.94 18.61
C ARG A 547 -6.32 21.96 19.05
N GLY A 548 -7.01 20.83 18.94
CA GLY A 548 -8.44 20.69 19.20
C GLY A 548 -9.36 20.99 18.01
N GLN A 549 -8.82 21.26 16.82
CA GLN A 549 -9.54 21.61 15.60
C GLN A 549 -9.07 20.74 14.41
N ALA A 550 -9.68 20.92 13.25
CA ALA A 550 -9.17 20.31 12.01
C ALA A 550 -7.78 20.89 11.68
N SER A 551 -6.79 20.02 11.51
CA SER A 551 -5.38 20.41 11.38
C SER A 551 -4.68 19.85 10.13
N VAL A 552 -5.38 19.05 9.34
CA VAL A 552 -4.96 18.56 8.02
C VAL A 552 -6.13 18.64 7.05
N GLY A 553 -5.84 18.73 5.75
CA GLY A 553 -6.89 18.85 4.73
C GLY A 553 -7.87 17.67 4.75
N SER A 554 -7.35 16.46 5.03
CA SER A 554 -8.04 15.19 4.99
C SER A 554 -7.42 14.22 5.98
N VAL A 555 -8.25 13.38 6.63
CA VAL A 555 -7.75 12.24 7.42
C VAL A 555 -7.20 11.11 6.55
N MET A 556 -7.38 11.17 5.22
CA MET A 556 -6.93 10.16 4.26
C MET A 556 -5.41 10.21 3.97
N ASP A 557 -4.65 10.96 4.76
CA ASP A 557 -3.19 11.07 4.68
C ASP A 557 -2.50 10.13 5.69
N TYR A 558 -1.20 9.87 5.52
CA TYR A 558 -0.34 9.25 6.54
C TYR A 558 0.42 10.31 7.31
N VAL A 559 -0.32 10.98 8.19
CA VAL A 559 0.21 12.02 9.08
C VAL A 559 1.08 11.37 10.16
N PRO A 560 2.31 11.86 10.41
CA PRO A 560 3.17 11.33 11.45
C PRO A 560 2.66 11.70 12.85
N ILE A 561 3.12 10.96 13.86
CA ILE A 561 2.84 11.31 15.25
C ILE A 561 3.66 12.56 15.60
N TYR A 562 2.96 13.64 15.93
CA TYR A 562 3.60 14.88 16.34
C TYR A 562 4.18 14.74 17.75
N VAL A 563 5.51 14.69 17.83
CA VAL A 563 6.26 14.78 19.08
C VAL A 563 7.03 16.11 19.08
N PRO A 564 6.86 16.97 20.11
CA PRO A 564 7.58 18.25 20.19
C PRO A 564 9.11 18.05 20.10
N PRO A 565 9.84 18.87 19.32
CA PRO A 565 11.29 18.72 19.16
C PRO A 565 12.11 18.84 20.44
N THR A 566 11.62 19.62 21.41
CA THR A 566 12.18 19.78 22.75
C THR A 566 11.07 19.82 23.81
N PRO A 567 11.39 19.57 25.09
CA PRO A 567 10.43 19.70 26.20
C PRO A 567 9.75 21.08 26.32
N GLU A 568 10.44 22.14 25.91
CA GLU A 568 9.96 23.53 25.95
C GLU A 568 9.08 23.88 24.75
N SER A 569 9.18 23.10 23.66
CA SER A 569 8.41 23.34 22.44
C SER A 569 6.90 23.23 22.73
N PRO A 570 6.06 24.06 22.08
CA PRO A 570 4.62 23.96 22.25
C PRO A 570 4.11 22.61 21.73
N ARG A 571 3.06 22.09 22.38
CA ARG A 571 2.47 20.81 22.04
C ARG A 571 1.24 21.02 21.15
N GLY A 572 1.21 20.38 19.98
CA GLY A 572 0.02 20.20 19.14
C GLY A 572 -0.77 18.94 19.52
N ASP A 573 -1.77 18.56 18.72
CA ASP A 573 -2.38 17.23 18.85
C ASP A 573 -1.39 16.13 18.42
N TRP A 574 -1.47 14.93 19.00
CA TRP A 574 -0.57 13.82 18.63
C TRP A 574 -0.77 13.39 17.17
N MET A 575 -2.03 13.36 16.74
CA MET A 575 -2.49 13.15 15.37
C MET A 575 -3.77 14.00 15.17
N PRO A 576 -4.21 14.23 13.94
CA PRO A 576 -5.48 14.93 13.68
C PRO A 576 -6.66 14.26 14.40
N ILE A 577 -7.51 15.06 15.04
CA ILE A 577 -8.59 14.55 15.91
C ILE A 577 -9.98 14.54 15.24
N THR A 578 -10.09 15.07 14.02
CA THR A 578 -11.34 15.27 13.28
C THR A 578 -11.06 15.33 11.77
N ILE A 579 -12.10 15.11 10.95
CA ILE A 579 -12.03 15.23 9.49
C ILE A 579 -11.75 16.68 9.04
N GLY A 580 -11.04 16.81 7.92
CA GLY A 580 -10.57 18.08 7.36
C GLY A 580 -11.48 18.65 6.27
N PRO A 581 -11.22 19.88 5.80
CA PRO A 581 -12.01 20.56 4.77
C PRO A 581 -12.17 19.78 3.46
N TYR A 582 -11.13 19.04 3.03
CA TYR A 582 -11.21 18.16 1.85
C TYR A 582 -12.22 17.04 2.05
N ASP A 583 -12.29 16.46 3.25
CA ASP A 583 -13.22 15.36 3.56
C ASP A 583 -14.68 15.81 3.43
N TYR A 584 -15.01 16.99 3.97
CA TYR A 584 -16.33 17.60 3.79
C TYR A 584 -16.65 17.84 2.31
N TRP A 585 -15.69 18.39 1.57
CA TRP A 585 -15.85 18.73 0.15
C TRP A 585 -15.99 17.48 -0.74
N ALA A 586 -15.23 16.42 -0.47
CA ALA A 586 -15.30 15.16 -1.20
C ALA A 586 -16.67 14.50 -1.01
N ILE A 587 -17.18 14.42 0.23
CA ILE A 587 -18.53 13.91 0.51
C ILE A 587 -19.60 14.78 -0.16
N GLU A 588 -19.48 16.12 -0.11
CA GLU A 588 -20.39 17.00 -0.83
C GLU A 588 -20.40 16.71 -2.33
N TYR A 589 -19.23 16.47 -2.95
CA TYR A 589 -19.14 16.13 -4.36
C TYR A 589 -19.83 14.80 -4.68
N GLY A 590 -19.62 13.77 -3.86
CA GLY A 590 -20.22 12.44 -4.03
C GLY A 590 -21.76 12.45 -3.99
N TYR A 591 -22.35 13.35 -3.19
CA TYR A 591 -23.80 13.39 -2.91
C TYR A 591 -24.54 14.60 -3.53
N THR A 592 -23.85 15.47 -4.28
CA THR A 592 -24.48 16.57 -5.02
C THR A 592 -24.99 16.11 -6.39
N PHE A 593 -26.30 16.16 -6.62
CA PHE A 593 -26.94 15.78 -7.90
C PHE A 593 -27.13 16.92 -8.91
N ASP A 594 -26.73 18.14 -8.56
CA ASP A 594 -26.65 19.27 -9.48
C ASP A 594 -25.31 19.21 -10.24
N ASP A 595 -25.37 18.95 -11.55
CA ASP A 595 -24.19 18.84 -12.41
C ASP A 595 -23.44 20.16 -12.59
N ALA A 596 -24.12 21.31 -12.52
CA ALA A 596 -23.46 22.61 -12.60
C ALA A 596 -22.66 22.87 -11.32
N ARG A 597 -23.30 22.71 -10.16
CA ARG A 597 -22.62 22.83 -8.86
C ARG A 597 -21.43 21.87 -8.76
N ARG A 598 -21.60 20.63 -9.21
CA ARG A 598 -20.54 19.60 -9.18
C ARG A 598 -19.31 20.01 -10.02
N LYS A 599 -19.52 20.63 -11.18
CA LYS A 599 -18.43 21.16 -12.00
C LYS A 599 -17.73 22.34 -11.32
N ASP A 600 -18.50 23.24 -10.71
CA ASP A 600 -17.96 24.37 -9.96
C ASP A 600 -17.12 23.89 -8.78
N MET A 601 -17.64 22.92 -8.00
CA MET A 601 -16.92 22.27 -6.91
C MET A 601 -15.58 21.74 -7.36
N ALA A 602 -15.55 20.94 -8.44
CA ALA A 602 -14.30 20.35 -8.91
C ALA A 602 -13.27 21.41 -9.35
N ASN A 603 -13.69 22.62 -9.74
CA ASN A 603 -12.78 23.74 -10.02
C ASN A 603 -12.21 24.41 -8.75
N GLU A 604 -12.77 24.11 -7.57
CA GLU A 604 -12.21 24.55 -6.29
C GLU A 604 -11.00 23.71 -5.84
N SER A 605 -10.64 22.65 -6.57
CA SER A 605 -9.50 21.77 -6.25
C SER A 605 -8.14 22.47 -6.16
N SER A 606 -8.02 23.66 -6.75
CA SER A 606 -6.81 24.49 -6.69
C SER A 606 -6.58 25.10 -5.31
N LYS A 607 -7.66 25.24 -4.50
CA LYS A 607 -7.58 25.72 -3.11
C LYS A 607 -6.71 24.78 -2.30
N ARG A 608 -5.81 25.35 -1.52
CA ARG A 608 -4.75 24.62 -0.83
C ARG A 608 -5.29 23.51 0.08
N GLU A 609 -6.39 23.79 0.77
CA GLU A 609 -7.07 22.87 1.68
C GLU A 609 -7.85 21.74 0.97
N LEU A 610 -8.03 21.83 -0.35
CA LEU A 610 -8.77 20.89 -1.18
C LEU A 610 -7.88 20.12 -2.19
N ARG A 611 -6.56 20.29 -2.11
CA ARG A 611 -5.62 19.62 -3.03
C ARG A 611 -5.62 18.11 -2.81
N PHE A 612 -5.39 17.38 -3.89
CA PHE A 612 -5.46 15.93 -3.93
C PHE A 612 -4.25 15.32 -4.63
N ALA A 613 -3.58 14.38 -3.96
CA ALA A 613 -2.59 13.44 -4.53
C ALA A 613 -2.70 12.11 -3.78
N THR A 614 -2.51 10.99 -4.47
CA THR A 614 -2.86 9.66 -3.96
C THR A 614 -1.73 8.66 -4.23
N ASP A 615 -1.97 7.36 -4.04
CA ASP A 615 -0.95 6.30 -3.96
C ASP A 615 0.10 6.35 -5.09
N GLU A 616 -0.34 6.43 -6.35
CA GLU A 616 0.52 6.51 -7.53
C GLU A 616 1.41 7.76 -7.58
N ASP A 617 1.00 8.84 -6.91
CA ASP A 617 1.73 10.10 -6.89
C ASP A 617 2.89 10.07 -5.87
N THR A 618 2.89 9.13 -4.93
CA THR A 618 3.92 9.05 -3.87
C THR A 618 5.31 8.67 -4.40
N ILE A 619 5.39 8.04 -5.57
CA ILE A 619 6.65 7.76 -6.29
C ILE A 619 6.98 8.84 -7.34
N GLY A 620 6.15 9.87 -7.44
CA GLY A 620 6.29 10.99 -8.36
C GLY A 620 7.23 12.08 -7.87
N PRO A 621 7.39 13.17 -8.66
CA PRO A 621 8.37 14.23 -8.40
C PRO A 621 7.89 15.29 -7.40
N ASP A 622 6.65 15.22 -6.91
CA ASP A 622 6.07 16.25 -6.06
C ASP A 622 6.59 16.10 -4.60
N PRO A 623 7.29 17.10 -4.05
CA PRO A 623 7.77 17.05 -2.67
C PRO A 623 6.64 17.15 -1.64
N LEU A 624 5.46 17.69 -2.01
CA LEU A 624 4.28 17.79 -1.14
C LEU A 624 3.46 16.50 -1.10
N VAL A 625 3.91 15.44 -1.76
CA VAL A 625 3.23 14.14 -1.83
C VAL A 625 4.14 13.08 -1.22
N ALA A 626 4.30 13.13 0.09
CA ALA A 626 5.15 12.21 0.84
C ALA A 626 4.41 11.67 2.04
N ARG A 627 4.63 10.39 2.35
CA ARG A 627 4.09 9.77 3.56
C ARG A 627 4.95 10.12 4.76
N TRP A 628 4.32 10.26 5.93
CA TRP A 628 4.96 10.50 7.22
C TRP A 628 5.69 11.85 7.33
N GLU A 629 5.10 12.87 6.70
CA GLU A 629 5.51 14.26 6.85
C GLU A 629 4.34 15.14 7.32
N LEU A 630 4.65 16.32 7.83
CA LEU A 630 3.64 17.26 8.31
C LEU A 630 3.95 18.70 7.88
N GLY A 631 3.04 19.28 7.11
CA GLY A 631 2.88 20.72 7.02
C GLY A 631 3.13 21.30 5.63
N ALA A 632 2.97 22.62 5.55
CA ALA A 632 3.10 23.45 4.34
C ALA A 632 4.40 23.24 3.57
N ASP A 633 5.46 23.01 4.33
CA ASP A 633 6.81 22.83 3.88
C ASP A 633 7.36 21.57 4.59
N PRO A 634 7.27 20.39 3.97
CA PRO A 634 7.82 19.14 4.50
C PRO A 634 9.29 19.22 4.94
N LEU A 635 10.08 20.18 4.43
CA LEU A 635 11.44 20.44 4.88
C LEU A 635 11.49 21.00 6.31
N ASP A 636 10.53 21.83 6.72
CA ASP A 636 10.45 22.35 8.09
C ASP A 636 10.11 21.23 9.08
N TRP A 637 9.26 20.28 8.69
CA TRP A 637 9.06 19.04 9.44
C TRP A 637 10.34 18.25 9.60
N SER A 638 11.10 18.07 8.52
CA SER A 638 12.38 17.34 8.53
C SER A 638 13.38 17.96 9.51
N LYS A 639 13.44 19.29 9.58
CA LYS A 639 14.26 20.03 10.58
C LYS A 639 13.75 19.79 12.01
N ALA A 640 12.45 19.89 12.24
CA ALA A 640 11.85 19.64 13.54
C ALA A 640 12.12 18.19 14.02
N ARG A 641 12.09 17.22 13.10
CA ARG A 641 12.46 15.82 13.40
C ARG A 641 13.93 15.63 13.71
N MET A 642 14.83 16.28 12.99
CA MET A 642 16.26 16.22 13.33
C MET A 642 16.55 16.87 14.68
N ALA A 643 15.84 17.94 15.06
CA ALA A 643 15.93 18.52 16.39
C ALA A 643 15.42 17.55 17.48
N LEU A 644 14.31 16.85 17.24
CA LEU A 644 13.85 15.77 18.14
C LEU A 644 14.90 14.66 18.27
N VAL A 645 15.47 14.19 17.15
CA VAL A 645 16.51 13.15 17.14
C VAL A 645 17.71 13.58 18.00
N ALA A 646 18.16 14.83 17.86
CA ALA A 646 19.26 15.37 18.67
C ALA A 646 18.92 15.38 20.17
N THR A 647 17.72 15.86 20.53
CA THR A 647 17.23 15.86 21.92
C THR A 647 17.19 14.46 22.51
N LEU A 648 16.63 13.49 21.77
CA LEU A 648 16.49 12.11 22.25
C LEU A 648 17.85 11.40 22.37
N ARG A 649 18.78 11.61 21.42
CA ARG A 649 20.15 11.06 21.50
C ARG A 649 20.91 11.56 22.72
N ALA A 650 20.77 12.85 23.04
CA ALA A 650 21.42 13.45 24.20
C ALA A 650 20.99 12.80 25.52
N LYS A 651 19.71 12.45 25.65
CA LYS A 651 19.11 11.79 26.84
C LYS A 651 19.24 10.26 26.85
N LEU A 652 19.53 9.65 25.70
CA LEU A 652 19.43 8.20 25.50
C LEU A 652 20.28 7.40 26.51
N LEU A 653 21.53 7.83 26.75
CA LEU A 653 22.43 7.11 27.64
C LEU A 653 21.98 7.13 29.11
N GLU A 654 21.39 8.23 29.55
CA GLU A 654 21.02 8.46 30.95
C GLU A 654 19.68 7.79 31.29
N ASP A 655 18.69 7.92 30.41
CA ASP A 655 17.29 7.63 30.74
C ASP A 655 16.71 6.41 30.00
N ALA A 656 17.37 5.89 28.94
CA ALA A 656 16.80 4.83 28.11
C ALA A 656 16.91 3.41 28.70
N VAL A 657 17.75 3.19 29.71
CA VAL A 657 17.94 1.88 30.35
C VAL A 657 17.95 2.07 31.86
N SER A 658 16.94 1.51 32.54
CA SER A 658 16.84 1.57 34.01
C SER A 658 17.67 0.45 34.68
N ASP A 659 17.96 0.60 35.97
CA ASP A 659 18.66 -0.41 36.76
C ASP A 659 18.00 -1.80 36.61
N GLY A 660 18.82 -2.80 36.25
CA GLY A 660 18.37 -4.18 36.02
C GLY A 660 17.85 -4.47 34.61
N GLN A 661 17.70 -3.47 33.74
CA GLN A 661 17.40 -3.70 32.32
C GLN A 661 18.66 -3.99 31.50
N ALA A 662 18.46 -4.64 30.35
CA ALA A 662 19.53 -5.00 29.44
C ALA A 662 19.91 -3.83 28.52
N TRP A 663 21.21 -3.69 28.25
CA TRP A 663 21.78 -2.63 27.41
C TRP A 663 21.34 -2.66 25.94
N TYR A 664 20.79 -3.77 25.43
CA TYR A 664 20.32 -3.82 24.05
C TYR A 664 19.19 -2.82 23.76
N LEU A 665 18.44 -2.38 24.77
CA LEU A 665 17.41 -1.34 24.64
C LEU A 665 18.01 -0.01 24.20
N LEU A 666 19.23 0.31 24.66
CA LEU A 666 19.98 1.50 24.20
C LEU A 666 20.27 1.40 22.69
N ARG A 667 20.71 0.22 22.24
CA ARG A 667 20.98 -0.04 20.81
C ARG A 667 19.72 0.08 19.96
N GLN A 668 18.61 -0.50 20.39
CA GLN A 668 17.32 -0.39 19.69
C GLN A 668 16.85 1.07 19.61
N GLY A 669 16.98 1.83 20.70
CA GLY A 669 16.66 3.27 20.71
C GLY A 669 17.55 4.04 19.73
N TYR A 670 18.86 3.85 19.78
CA TYR A 670 19.81 4.53 18.88
C TYR A 670 19.58 4.17 17.40
N GLU A 671 19.37 2.89 17.09
CA GLU A 671 19.06 2.43 15.73
C GLU A 671 17.71 2.99 15.24
N GLY A 672 16.67 3.08 16.09
CA GLY A 672 15.41 3.75 15.74
C GLY A 672 15.61 5.23 15.39
N LEU A 673 16.46 5.95 16.14
CA LEU A 673 16.81 7.34 15.86
C LEU A 673 17.64 7.53 14.58
N LEU A 674 18.42 6.52 14.16
CA LEU A 674 19.03 6.52 12.82
C LEU A 674 17.96 6.37 11.72
N GLY A 675 16.88 5.61 11.97
CA GLY A 675 15.73 5.51 11.08
C GLY A 675 14.99 6.84 10.90
N GLU A 676 14.75 7.56 11.99
CA GLU A 676 14.17 8.92 11.95
C GLU A 676 15.04 9.91 11.18
N GLN A 677 16.37 9.85 11.40
CA GLN A 677 17.32 10.65 10.63
C GLN A 677 17.22 10.35 9.13
N LEU A 678 17.22 9.06 8.74
CA LEU A 678 17.04 8.66 7.35
C LEU A 678 15.70 9.17 6.78
N GLY A 679 14.65 9.11 7.58
CA GLY A 679 13.33 9.64 7.26
C GLY A 679 13.33 11.11 6.89
N ALA A 680 13.97 11.94 7.71
CA ALA A 680 14.11 13.37 7.45
C ALA A 680 14.93 13.65 6.19
N LEU A 681 16.01 12.90 5.96
CA LEU A 681 16.83 13.02 4.74
C LEU A 681 16.03 12.67 3.47
N ARG A 682 15.20 11.63 3.54
CA ARG A 682 14.34 11.18 2.44
C ARG A 682 13.26 12.20 2.09
N VAL A 683 12.59 12.80 3.08
CA VAL A 683 11.58 13.85 2.83
C VAL A 683 12.25 15.07 2.20
N ALA A 684 13.38 15.51 2.74
CA ALA A 684 14.14 16.63 2.20
C ALA A 684 14.60 16.38 0.75
N SER A 685 15.01 15.15 0.41
CA SER A 685 15.57 14.87 -0.91
C SER A 685 14.57 14.98 -2.06
N ARG A 686 13.26 14.86 -1.78
CA ARG A 686 12.20 15.04 -2.79
C ARG A 686 12.15 16.44 -3.38
N TYR A 687 12.72 17.44 -2.69
CA TYR A 687 12.83 18.79 -3.22
C TYR A 687 13.85 18.86 -4.37
N VAL A 688 14.89 18.02 -4.36
CA VAL A 688 15.97 18.08 -5.36
C VAL A 688 15.44 17.58 -6.70
N GLY A 689 15.35 18.50 -7.67
CA GLY A 689 14.68 18.22 -8.94
C GLY A 689 13.17 18.01 -8.78
N GLY A 690 12.58 18.48 -7.68
CA GLY A 690 11.16 18.37 -7.36
C GLY A 690 10.30 19.21 -8.31
N VAL A 691 9.11 18.70 -8.61
CA VAL A 691 8.12 19.35 -9.46
C VAL A 691 6.76 19.19 -8.81
N GLU A 692 6.11 20.29 -8.46
CA GLU A 692 4.72 20.24 -8.00
C GLU A 692 3.83 19.78 -9.16
N VAL A 693 3.03 18.75 -8.90
CA VAL A 693 2.08 18.19 -9.88
C VAL A 693 0.69 18.70 -9.54
N ASN A 694 0.07 19.39 -10.48
CA ASN A 694 -1.25 19.98 -10.32
C ASN A 694 -2.28 19.32 -11.24
N ARG A 695 -3.47 19.06 -10.71
CA ARG A 695 -4.61 18.48 -11.45
C ARG A 695 -5.58 19.54 -11.97
N ASP A 696 -5.19 20.81 -11.91
CA ASP A 696 -6.02 21.91 -12.38
C ASP A 696 -6.25 21.81 -13.88
N ARG A 697 -7.48 22.12 -14.31
CA ARG A 697 -7.83 22.13 -15.72
C ARG A 697 -7.55 23.50 -16.31
N LYS A 698 -7.24 23.52 -17.62
CA LYS A 698 -7.06 24.75 -18.36
C LYS A 698 -8.28 25.66 -18.21
N GLY A 699 -8.05 26.89 -17.72
CA GLY A 699 -9.09 27.88 -17.50
C GLY A 699 -9.71 27.89 -16.11
N THR A 700 -9.26 27.02 -15.18
CA THR A 700 -9.59 27.14 -13.76
C THR A 700 -9.07 28.48 -13.23
N GLU A 701 -9.95 29.28 -12.61
CA GLU A 701 -9.57 30.53 -11.98
C GLU A 701 -8.60 30.26 -10.82
N GLY A 702 -7.43 30.91 -10.83
CA GLY A 702 -6.38 30.66 -9.84
C GLY A 702 -5.72 29.28 -9.94
N GLY A 703 -5.98 28.50 -10.99
CA GLY A 703 -5.32 27.21 -11.22
C GLY A 703 -3.84 27.36 -11.59
N ALA A 704 -3.03 26.39 -11.19
CA ALA A 704 -1.62 26.31 -11.52
C ALA A 704 -1.39 25.51 -12.82
N ASP A 705 -0.22 25.70 -13.44
CA ASP A 705 0.20 24.83 -14.53
C ASP A 705 0.39 23.38 -14.02
N PRO A 706 0.15 22.35 -14.85
CA PRO A 706 0.19 20.95 -14.41
C PRO A 706 1.53 20.52 -13.79
N LEU A 707 2.63 21.15 -14.20
CA LEU A 707 3.98 20.87 -13.74
C LEU A 707 4.69 22.18 -13.42
N VAL A 708 5.03 22.41 -12.16
CA VAL A 708 5.73 23.61 -11.71
C VAL A 708 7.03 23.19 -10.99
N PRO A 709 8.22 23.53 -11.51
CA PRO A 709 9.47 23.30 -10.79
C PRO A 709 9.42 23.93 -9.40
N PHE A 710 9.82 23.17 -8.38
CA PHE A 710 9.73 23.64 -7.00
C PHE A 710 10.72 24.78 -6.71
N ASP A 711 10.42 25.61 -5.72
CA ASP A 711 11.22 26.80 -5.37
C ASP A 711 12.73 26.51 -5.24
N MET A 712 13.56 27.24 -5.99
CA MET A 712 15.00 26.97 -6.08
C MET A 712 15.74 27.19 -4.75
N ALA A 713 15.31 28.16 -3.94
CA ALA A 713 15.91 28.39 -2.63
C ALA A 713 15.62 27.20 -1.69
N LYS A 714 14.41 26.64 -1.74
CA LYS A 714 14.05 25.43 -1.00
C LYS A 714 14.82 24.20 -1.46
N GLN A 715 15.05 24.03 -2.76
CA GLN A 715 15.88 22.93 -3.24
C GLN A 715 17.33 23.03 -2.73
N ARG A 716 17.94 24.22 -2.75
CA ARG A 716 19.28 24.46 -2.19
C ARG A 716 19.32 24.25 -0.67
N GLU A 717 18.29 24.70 0.03
CA GLU A 717 18.12 24.49 1.47
C GLU A 717 18.05 22.99 1.81
N ALA A 718 17.31 22.21 1.02
CA ALA A 718 17.21 20.76 1.17
C ALA A 718 18.55 20.05 0.94
N ILE A 719 19.31 20.45 -0.09
CA ILE A 719 20.67 19.91 -0.34
C ILE A 719 21.58 20.18 0.86
N ALA A 720 21.58 21.42 1.36
CA ALA A 720 22.37 21.80 2.53
C ALA A 720 21.96 21.02 3.79
N PHE A 721 20.65 20.83 4.00
CA PHE A 721 20.11 20.03 5.09
C PHE A 721 20.58 18.57 5.02
N ILE A 722 20.53 17.94 3.84
CA ILE A 722 20.98 16.56 3.65
C ILE A 722 22.47 16.43 3.94
N ILE A 723 23.29 17.34 3.42
CA ILE A 723 24.74 17.37 3.66
C ILE A 723 25.02 17.46 5.17
N ALA A 724 24.40 18.44 5.85
CA ALA A 724 24.63 18.68 7.27
C ALA A 724 24.25 17.48 8.16
N ASN A 725 23.21 16.74 7.77
CA ASN A 725 22.65 15.65 8.56
C ASN A 725 23.07 14.25 8.08
N ALA A 726 23.93 14.13 7.07
CA ALA A 726 24.41 12.81 6.59
C ALA A 726 25.92 12.74 6.41
N PHE A 727 26.57 13.83 6.01
CA PHE A 727 27.97 13.78 5.59
C PHE A 727 28.95 14.09 6.73
N ASN A 728 28.49 14.81 7.76
CA ASN A 728 29.34 15.25 8.86
C ASN A 728 29.36 14.22 10.01
N ASP A 729 30.50 14.08 10.67
CA ASP A 729 30.68 13.11 11.76
C ASP A 729 29.79 13.41 12.98
N ASP A 730 29.54 14.70 13.25
CA ASP A 730 28.74 15.18 14.38
C ASP A 730 27.24 14.90 14.22
N ALA A 731 26.77 14.61 13.00
CA ALA A 731 25.39 14.23 12.72
C ALA A 731 24.96 12.91 13.40
N PHE A 732 25.89 12.13 13.96
CA PHE A 732 25.63 10.80 14.51
C PHE A 732 25.76 10.68 16.04
N ASP A 733 26.27 11.68 16.78
CA ASP A 733 26.51 11.61 18.25
C ASP A 733 27.26 10.33 18.71
N LEU A 734 28.39 10.03 18.08
CA LEU A 734 29.16 8.79 18.31
C LEU A 734 30.14 8.90 19.50
N ARG A 735 29.64 9.26 20.68
CA ARG A 735 30.47 9.36 21.90
C ARG A 735 30.94 7.99 22.40
N PRO A 736 32.20 7.84 22.85
CA PRO A 736 32.72 6.56 23.34
C PRO A 736 31.88 5.93 24.47
N GLU A 737 31.33 6.75 25.38
CA GLU A 737 30.48 6.25 26.46
C GLU A 737 29.17 5.63 25.97
N VAL A 738 28.63 6.08 24.83
CA VAL A 738 27.42 5.52 24.17
C VAL A 738 27.80 4.23 23.45
N LEU A 739 28.83 4.28 22.60
CA LEU A 739 29.25 3.15 21.76
C LEU A 739 29.58 1.89 22.56
N SER A 740 30.22 2.05 23.72
CA SER A 740 30.56 0.94 24.62
C SER A 740 29.34 0.20 25.20
N LYS A 741 28.12 0.74 25.06
CA LYS A 741 26.88 0.20 25.62
C LYS A 741 25.85 -0.21 24.57
N LEU A 742 26.17 -0.12 23.28
CA LEU A 742 25.30 -0.58 22.19
C LEU A 742 25.36 -2.11 22.03
N ALA A 743 24.98 -2.85 23.08
CA ALA A 743 24.99 -4.31 23.10
C ALA A 743 23.91 -4.92 22.20
N SER A 744 24.14 -6.11 21.66
CA SER A 744 23.11 -6.87 20.94
C SER A 744 22.11 -7.53 21.90
N ASP A 745 20.88 -7.77 21.45
CA ASP A 745 19.98 -8.69 22.15
C ASP A 745 20.54 -10.12 22.08
N LYS A 746 20.35 -10.90 23.14
CA LYS A 746 20.83 -12.28 23.30
C LYS A 746 19.70 -13.32 23.28
N ASN A 747 18.45 -12.88 23.25
CA ASN A 747 17.30 -13.77 23.19
C ASN A 747 17.11 -14.29 21.76
N ARG A 748 17.16 -15.61 21.56
CA ARG A 748 16.94 -16.24 20.25
C ARG A 748 15.56 -16.87 20.19
N HIS A 749 14.64 -16.24 19.46
CA HIS A 749 13.29 -16.75 19.21
C HIS A 749 12.76 -16.19 17.89
N TRP A 750 11.65 -16.73 17.40
CA TRP A 750 10.99 -16.35 16.14
C TRP A 750 10.70 -14.84 15.99
N GLY A 751 10.41 -14.13 17.10
CA GLY A 751 10.25 -12.67 17.12
C GLY A 751 11.55 -11.85 17.23
N ASN A 752 12.74 -12.46 17.12
CA ASN A 752 14.03 -11.77 17.21
C ASN A 752 15.00 -12.30 16.15
N VAL A 753 15.40 -11.44 15.21
CA VAL A 753 16.43 -11.81 14.23
C VAL A 753 17.78 -11.87 14.92
N PHE A 754 18.44 -12.99 14.70
CA PHE A 754 19.79 -13.24 15.15
C PHE A 754 20.73 -12.13 14.65
N THR A 755 21.40 -11.44 15.58
CA THR A 755 22.46 -10.49 15.22
C THR A 755 23.80 -11.22 15.37
N PRO A 756 24.42 -11.69 14.26
CA PRO A 756 25.65 -12.48 14.32
C PRO A 756 26.85 -11.69 14.88
N ASP A 757 26.86 -10.37 14.73
CA ASP A 757 27.89 -9.50 15.30
C ASP A 757 27.41 -8.88 16.62
N GLU A 758 28.05 -9.29 17.71
CA GLU A 758 27.77 -8.77 19.04
C GLU A 758 28.21 -7.31 19.19
N ALA A 759 29.21 -6.87 18.42
CA ALA A 759 29.68 -5.50 18.41
C ALA A 759 28.81 -4.63 17.49
N PHE A 760 28.55 -3.39 17.92
CA PHE A 760 27.87 -2.42 17.09
C PHE A 760 28.82 -1.92 15.98
N SER A 761 28.49 -2.25 14.72
CA SER A 761 29.29 -1.82 13.56
C SER A 761 29.00 -0.35 13.21
N VAL A 762 29.72 0.56 13.86
CA VAL A 762 29.58 2.02 13.64
C VAL A 762 29.78 2.38 12.18
N HIS A 763 30.85 1.89 11.56
CA HIS A 763 31.22 2.24 10.20
C HIS A 763 30.17 1.81 9.18
N ASP A 764 29.60 0.62 9.33
CA ASP A 764 28.56 0.13 8.43
C ASP A 764 27.27 0.96 8.57
N ARG A 765 26.86 1.27 9.81
CA ARG A 765 25.64 2.05 10.08
C ARG A 765 25.72 3.47 9.53
N VAL A 766 26.84 4.14 9.72
CA VAL A 766 27.08 5.48 9.18
C VAL A 766 27.19 5.44 7.65
N ALA A 767 27.95 4.49 7.11
CA ALA A 767 28.12 4.35 5.66
C ALA A 767 26.79 4.08 4.94
N GLN A 768 25.86 3.35 5.56
CA GLN A 768 24.51 3.15 5.03
C GLN A 768 23.74 4.47 4.90
N ILE A 769 23.70 5.31 5.95
CA ILE A 769 23.02 6.61 5.90
C ILE A 769 23.66 7.53 4.86
N GLN A 770 25.00 7.57 4.80
CA GLN A 770 25.76 8.30 3.79
C GLN A 770 25.46 7.82 2.37
N ALA A 771 25.37 6.50 2.18
CA ALA A 771 25.02 5.91 0.90
C ALA A 771 23.59 6.24 0.47
N PHE A 772 22.62 6.23 1.38
CA PHE A 772 21.26 6.69 1.09
C PHE A 772 21.25 8.16 0.66
N ALA A 773 21.90 9.05 1.42
CA ALA A 773 21.98 10.47 1.08
C ALA A 773 22.60 10.70 -0.31
N LEU A 774 23.70 10.00 -0.62
CA LEU A 774 24.29 10.02 -1.96
C LEU A 774 23.34 9.43 -3.03
N VAL A 775 22.48 8.44 -2.71
CA VAL A 775 21.55 7.85 -3.69
C VAL A 775 20.53 8.91 -3.98
N TYR A 776 19.92 9.50 -2.96
CA TYR A 776 18.90 10.51 -3.12
C TYR A 776 19.36 11.73 -3.93
N LEU A 777 20.61 12.15 -3.77
CA LEU A 777 21.15 13.31 -4.48
C LEU A 777 21.66 13.00 -5.89
N LEU A 778 22.24 11.81 -6.12
CA LEU A 778 22.97 11.48 -7.36
C LEU A 778 22.31 10.38 -8.20
N ASN A 779 21.12 9.89 -7.84
CA ASN A 779 20.45 8.88 -8.64
C ASN A 779 20.07 9.42 -10.03
N PRO A 780 20.07 8.56 -11.07
CA PRO A 780 19.76 8.99 -12.44
C PRO A 780 18.40 9.67 -12.60
N GLY A 781 17.37 9.24 -11.86
CA GLY A 781 16.04 9.85 -11.92
C GLY A 781 16.05 11.31 -11.47
N THR A 782 16.73 11.60 -10.37
CA THR A 782 16.88 12.95 -9.78
C THR A 782 17.73 13.84 -10.68
N LEU A 783 18.87 13.33 -11.15
CA LEU A 783 19.72 14.06 -12.09
C LEU A 783 18.97 14.36 -13.40
N GLY A 784 18.19 13.40 -13.90
CA GLY A 784 17.33 13.58 -15.07
C GLY A 784 16.28 14.69 -14.86
N ARG A 785 15.62 14.70 -13.70
CA ARG A 785 14.64 15.74 -13.37
C ARG A 785 15.26 17.12 -13.23
N VAL A 786 16.42 17.24 -12.58
CA VAL A 786 17.17 18.51 -12.51
C VAL A 786 17.46 19.03 -13.92
N TYR A 787 17.99 18.16 -14.79
CA TYR A 787 18.29 18.53 -16.17
C TYR A 787 17.06 18.95 -16.98
N ASP A 788 15.96 18.23 -16.86
CA ASP A 788 14.71 18.60 -17.54
C ASP A 788 14.12 19.89 -16.97
N ASN A 789 14.28 20.16 -15.67
CA ASN A 789 13.79 21.37 -15.03
C ASN A 789 14.58 22.61 -15.45
N GLU A 790 15.88 22.48 -15.76
CA GLU A 790 16.65 23.54 -16.41
C GLU A 790 16.00 23.96 -17.74
N LEU A 791 15.46 22.99 -18.51
CA LEU A 791 14.80 23.27 -19.78
C LEU A 791 13.37 23.81 -19.60
N ARG A 792 12.67 23.41 -18.53
CA ARG A 792 11.34 23.94 -18.18
C ARG A 792 11.40 25.37 -17.65
N THR A 793 12.56 25.79 -17.15
CA THR A 793 12.76 27.12 -16.56
C THR A 793 13.30 28.07 -17.64
N PRO A 794 12.68 29.25 -17.85
CA PRO A 794 13.22 30.25 -18.77
C PRO A 794 14.68 30.61 -18.43
N ALA A 795 15.51 30.82 -19.45
CA ALA A 795 16.95 31.02 -19.27
C ALA A 795 17.35 32.29 -18.49
N ASP A 796 16.42 33.23 -18.30
CA ASP A 796 16.57 34.43 -17.49
C ASP A 796 16.09 34.27 -16.04
N GLN A 797 15.58 33.10 -15.68
CA GLN A 797 15.15 32.75 -14.33
C GLN A 797 16.16 31.81 -13.66
N ASP A 798 16.15 31.82 -12.32
CA ASP A 798 17.02 30.96 -11.52
C ASP A 798 16.56 29.50 -11.63
N ALA A 799 17.51 28.59 -11.81
CA ALA A 799 17.30 27.15 -11.87
C ALA A 799 18.50 26.45 -11.24
N ILE A 800 18.25 25.38 -10.47
CA ILE A 800 19.32 24.46 -10.10
C ILE A 800 19.79 23.73 -11.35
N THR A 801 21.10 23.76 -11.57
CA THR A 801 21.72 23.09 -12.70
C THR A 801 22.39 21.77 -12.29
N LEU A 802 22.53 20.84 -13.23
CA LEU A 802 23.29 19.61 -13.06
C LEU A 802 24.72 19.87 -12.53
N PRO A 803 25.52 20.80 -13.11
CA PRO A 803 26.81 21.16 -12.54
C PRO A 803 26.70 21.68 -11.11
N GLU A 804 25.74 22.54 -10.80
CA GLU A 804 25.57 23.08 -9.44
C GLU A 804 25.37 21.96 -8.41
N LEU A 805 24.44 21.03 -8.69
CA LEU A 805 24.18 19.90 -7.79
C LEU A 805 25.39 19.00 -7.61
N ILE A 806 26.02 18.55 -8.71
CA ILE A 806 27.17 17.63 -8.65
C ILE A 806 28.37 18.31 -7.96
N ASN A 807 28.65 19.59 -8.25
CA ASN A 807 29.72 20.34 -7.57
C ASN A 807 29.43 20.49 -6.08
N THR A 808 28.21 20.88 -5.71
CA THR A 808 27.84 21.07 -4.29
C THR A 808 28.03 19.78 -3.49
N VAL A 809 27.61 18.63 -4.04
CA VAL A 809 27.81 17.33 -3.39
C VAL A 809 29.30 16.96 -3.32
N ALA A 810 30.04 17.14 -4.42
CA ALA A 810 31.47 16.82 -4.46
C ALA A 810 32.26 17.68 -3.46
N ASP A 811 32.05 18.99 -3.43
CA ASP A 811 32.75 19.90 -2.53
C ASP A 811 32.46 19.54 -1.07
N ALA A 812 31.19 19.23 -0.74
CA ALA A 812 30.81 18.78 0.60
C ALA A 812 31.45 17.45 1.03
N VAL A 813 31.69 16.52 0.09
CA VAL A 813 32.34 15.23 0.37
C VAL A 813 33.86 15.37 0.55
N TYR A 814 34.50 16.29 -0.18
CA TYR A 814 35.96 16.44 -0.21
C TYR A 814 36.47 17.74 0.43
N THR A 815 35.71 18.33 1.36
CA THR A 815 36.07 19.57 2.07
C THR A 815 37.47 19.54 2.68
N GLU A 816 37.92 18.38 3.14
CA GLU A 816 39.24 18.18 3.75
C GLU A 816 40.39 18.40 2.75
N LEU A 817 40.11 18.33 1.44
CA LEU A 817 41.09 18.54 0.38
C LEU A 817 41.24 20.02 -0.02
N GLU A 818 40.41 20.93 0.49
CA GLU A 818 40.44 22.36 0.13
C GLU A 818 41.55 23.15 0.84
N ASN A 819 41.97 22.70 2.03
CA ASN A 819 43.03 23.34 2.81
C ASN A 819 44.26 22.43 2.85
N ASN A 820 45.40 22.93 2.36
CA ASN A 820 46.67 22.20 2.45
C ASN A 820 46.99 21.94 3.94
N PRO A 821 47.20 20.68 4.38
CA PRO A 821 47.32 20.36 5.81
C PRO A 821 48.45 21.14 6.49
N ALA A 822 48.11 21.86 7.56
CA ALA A 822 49.10 22.56 8.38
C ALA A 822 50.07 21.53 9.01
N PRO A 823 51.40 21.73 8.93
CA PRO A 823 52.37 20.77 9.47
C PRO A 823 52.18 20.53 10.98
N GLY A 824 52.13 19.25 11.40
CA GLY A 824 52.21 18.84 12.81
C GLY A 824 50.88 18.73 13.57
N LYS A 825 49.72 18.74 12.89
CA LYS A 825 48.39 18.73 13.53
C LYS A 825 47.74 17.34 13.68
N TYR A 826 48.11 16.34 12.86
CA TYR A 826 47.35 15.09 12.73
C TYR A 826 48.08 13.87 13.29
N THR A 827 47.31 12.90 13.79
CA THR A 827 47.80 11.59 14.26
C THR A 827 46.85 10.49 13.82
N ASN A 828 47.25 9.21 13.88
CA ASN A 828 46.34 8.10 13.53
C ASN A 828 45.07 8.03 14.43
N ARG A 829 45.05 8.72 15.58
CA ARG A 829 43.91 8.83 16.50
C ARG A 829 43.14 10.15 16.36
N GLN A 830 43.69 11.11 15.64
CA GLN A 830 43.09 12.39 15.25
C GLN A 830 43.47 12.65 13.79
N PRO A 831 42.93 11.84 12.86
CA PRO A 831 43.35 11.87 11.47
C PRO A 831 42.88 13.15 10.78
N MET A 832 43.53 13.52 9.67
CA MET A 832 43.10 14.63 8.83
C MET A 832 41.72 14.39 8.23
N ILE A 833 41.49 13.17 7.72
CA ILE A 833 40.19 12.73 7.22
C ILE A 833 39.69 11.64 8.17
N SER A 834 38.53 11.83 8.79
CA SER A 834 38.00 10.86 9.75
C SER A 834 37.68 9.51 9.11
N SER A 835 37.55 8.45 9.91
CA SER A 835 37.18 7.13 9.37
C SER A 835 35.80 7.10 8.70
N LEU A 836 34.86 7.95 9.12
CA LEU A 836 33.52 8.03 8.53
C LEU A 836 33.58 8.83 7.22
N ARG A 837 34.34 9.92 7.20
CA ARG A 837 34.58 10.74 6.00
C ARG A 837 35.32 9.97 4.92
N ARG A 838 36.28 9.12 5.27
CA ARG A 838 36.94 8.22 4.29
C ARG A 838 35.93 7.27 3.63
N ASN A 839 35.00 6.69 4.39
CA ASN A 839 33.95 5.85 3.81
C ASN A 839 33.05 6.64 2.86
N LEU A 840 32.60 7.83 3.26
CA LEU A 840 31.82 8.73 2.41
C LEU A 840 32.55 9.06 1.10
N GLN A 841 33.82 9.44 1.18
CA GLN A 841 34.65 9.78 0.01
C GLN A 841 34.87 8.60 -0.92
N SER A 842 35.03 7.37 -0.39
CA SER A 842 35.11 6.16 -1.20
C SER A 842 33.78 5.90 -1.91
N LEU A 843 32.65 5.95 -1.19
CA LEU A 843 31.31 5.76 -1.76
C LEU A 843 31.00 6.78 -2.87
N ALA A 844 31.32 8.06 -2.64
CA ALA A 844 31.10 9.11 -3.63
C ALA A 844 32.00 8.93 -4.87
N THR A 845 33.28 8.58 -4.67
CA THR A 845 34.22 8.30 -5.77
C THR A 845 33.70 7.15 -6.63
N ASP A 846 33.30 6.04 -6.02
CA ASP A 846 32.81 4.85 -6.73
C ASP A 846 31.54 5.18 -7.53
N ARG A 847 30.62 5.98 -6.97
CA ARG A 847 29.42 6.43 -7.68
C ARG A 847 29.72 7.35 -8.84
N MET A 848 30.66 8.28 -8.69
CA MET A 848 31.09 9.13 -9.81
C MET A 848 31.74 8.31 -10.92
N ILE A 849 32.50 7.25 -10.57
CA ILE A 849 33.05 6.30 -11.53
C ILE A 849 31.94 5.57 -12.28
N ASP A 850 30.92 5.07 -11.57
CA ASP A 850 29.79 4.38 -12.18
C ASP A 850 29.01 5.32 -13.12
N LEU A 851 28.70 6.55 -12.69
CA LEU A 851 28.05 7.55 -13.55
C LEU A 851 28.91 7.91 -14.78
N ALA A 852 30.24 7.97 -14.65
CA ALA A 852 31.15 8.30 -15.74
C ALA A 852 31.36 7.15 -16.74
N THR A 853 31.21 5.89 -16.31
CA THR A 853 31.51 4.70 -17.10
C THR A 853 30.28 3.96 -17.61
N ALA A 854 29.11 4.22 -17.02
CA ALA A 854 27.87 3.55 -17.39
C ALA A 854 27.42 3.84 -18.83
N ARG A 855 26.89 2.78 -19.45
CA ARG A 855 26.25 2.79 -20.78
C ARG A 855 24.76 2.53 -20.66
N SER A 856 24.08 3.23 -19.75
CA SER A 856 22.62 3.13 -19.59
C SER A 856 21.90 4.14 -20.48
N SER A 857 20.80 3.71 -21.11
CA SER A 857 19.89 4.60 -21.84
C SER A 857 19.02 5.46 -20.91
N ALA A 858 18.98 5.15 -19.61
CA ALA A 858 18.15 5.84 -18.62
C ALA A 858 18.75 7.16 -18.10
N MET A 859 20.01 7.48 -18.44
CA MET A 859 20.74 8.64 -17.91
C MET A 859 21.06 9.67 -18.99
N PRO A 860 20.80 10.99 -18.78
CA PRO A 860 21.18 12.03 -19.73
C PRO A 860 22.70 12.06 -19.99
N ALA A 861 23.10 12.25 -21.24
CA ALA A 861 24.52 12.30 -21.63
C ALA A 861 25.38 13.32 -20.85
N PRO A 862 24.86 14.52 -20.48
CA PRO A 862 25.62 15.48 -19.68
C PRO A 862 26.06 14.96 -18.31
N VAL A 863 25.27 14.09 -17.65
CA VAL A 863 25.61 13.51 -16.35
C VAL A 863 26.94 12.77 -16.43
N ARG A 864 27.09 11.91 -17.44
CA ARG A 864 28.34 11.16 -17.67
C ARG A 864 29.54 12.08 -17.89
N THR A 865 29.37 13.14 -18.68
CA THR A 865 30.46 14.07 -18.98
C THR A 865 30.86 14.93 -17.79
N LEU A 866 29.89 15.32 -16.95
CA LEU A 866 30.14 16.07 -15.71
C LEU A 866 30.81 15.18 -14.67
N ALA A 867 30.35 13.95 -14.48
CA ALA A 867 31.01 12.97 -13.62
C ALA A 867 32.47 12.74 -14.05
N LEU A 868 32.74 12.60 -15.35
CA LEU A 868 34.10 12.49 -15.88
C LEU A 868 34.95 13.76 -15.61
N ALA A 869 34.36 14.95 -15.76
CA ALA A 869 35.04 16.20 -15.46
C ALA A 869 35.40 16.30 -13.97
N HIS A 870 34.48 15.92 -13.09
CA HIS A 870 34.71 15.84 -11.65
C HIS A 870 35.83 14.87 -11.27
N LEU A 871 35.84 13.67 -11.84
CA LEU A 871 36.90 12.69 -11.57
C LEU A 871 38.27 13.24 -11.96
N ARG A 872 38.38 13.98 -13.07
CA ARG A 872 39.64 14.63 -13.48
C ARG A 872 40.06 15.75 -12.51
N GLN A 873 39.12 16.59 -12.09
CA GLN A 873 39.40 17.65 -11.10
C GLN A 873 39.82 17.07 -9.75
N LEU A 874 39.19 15.97 -9.32
CA LEU A 874 39.56 15.27 -8.10
C LEU A 874 40.94 14.62 -8.23
N ASP A 875 41.26 14.01 -9.38
CA ASP A 875 42.61 13.47 -9.65
C ASP A 875 43.69 14.54 -9.52
N ASP A 876 43.48 15.71 -10.13
CA ASP A 876 44.41 16.84 -10.04
C ASP A 876 44.60 17.32 -8.58
N ARG A 877 43.51 17.40 -7.81
CA ARG A 877 43.56 17.76 -6.37
C ARG A 877 44.33 16.73 -5.56
N LEU A 878 44.06 15.44 -5.75
CA LEU A 878 44.75 14.35 -5.06
C LEU A 878 46.24 14.32 -5.41
N GLN A 879 46.58 14.49 -6.70
CA GLN A 879 47.96 14.58 -7.15
C GLN A 879 48.70 15.75 -6.51
N ALA A 880 48.07 16.92 -6.40
CA ALA A 880 48.67 18.09 -5.78
C ALA A 880 49.01 17.86 -4.30
N ILE A 881 48.11 17.22 -3.54
CA ILE A 881 48.32 16.87 -2.13
C ILE A 881 49.41 15.80 -2.00
N LEU A 882 49.33 14.71 -2.77
CA LEU A 882 50.29 13.60 -2.70
C LEU A 882 51.70 13.98 -3.14
N ALA A 883 51.85 15.01 -3.99
CA ALA A 883 53.17 15.53 -4.38
C ALA A 883 53.89 16.28 -3.25
N LYS A 884 53.15 16.83 -2.28
CA LYS A 884 53.68 17.55 -1.11
C LYS A 884 52.81 17.26 0.12
N PRO A 885 52.81 16.02 0.63
CA PRO A 885 51.77 15.54 1.55
C PRO A 885 51.78 16.21 2.93
N GLY A 886 52.79 17.00 3.28
CA GLY A 886 52.93 17.54 4.64
C GLY A 886 53.10 16.42 5.67
N ASN A 887 52.70 16.66 6.92
CA ASN A 887 52.67 15.64 7.98
C ASN A 887 51.22 15.18 8.21
N ILE A 888 50.72 14.31 7.32
CA ILE A 888 49.40 13.67 7.39
C ILE A 888 49.52 12.28 8.02
N ASP A 889 48.42 11.78 8.61
CA ASP A 889 48.38 10.46 9.25
C ASP A 889 48.35 9.30 8.23
N ASP A 890 48.71 8.09 8.67
CA ASP A 890 48.87 6.92 7.80
C ASP A 890 47.56 6.52 7.11
N TYR A 891 46.44 6.64 7.83
CA TYR A 891 45.14 6.26 7.28
C TYR A 891 44.70 7.24 6.19
N THR A 892 44.88 8.54 6.41
CA THR A 892 44.60 9.55 5.38
C THR A 892 45.50 9.35 4.17
N MET A 893 46.81 9.14 4.36
CA MET A 893 47.74 8.91 3.25
C MET A 893 47.33 7.70 2.39
N ALA A 894 47.08 6.54 3.02
CA ALA A 894 46.69 5.33 2.30
C ALA A 894 45.37 5.50 1.54
N HIS A 895 44.40 6.19 2.15
CA HIS A 895 43.11 6.48 1.53
C HIS A 895 43.22 7.37 0.29
N LEU A 896 44.00 8.45 0.36
CA LEU A 896 44.19 9.35 -0.78
C LEU A 896 44.88 8.64 -1.96
N ILE A 897 45.83 7.73 -1.67
CA ILE A 897 46.46 6.87 -2.69
C ILE A 897 45.43 5.94 -3.33
N ASP A 898 44.61 5.25 -2.53
CA ASP A 898 43.57 4.35 -3.04
C ASP A 898 42.55 5.08 -3.92
N LEU A 899 42.05 6.24 -3.47
CA LEU A 899 41.13 7.05 -4.28
C LEU A 899 41.75 7.44 -5.62
N LYS A 900 43.01 7.89 -5.63
CA LYS A 900 43.72 8.22 -6.86
C LYS A 900 43.83 7.01 -7.79
N ASP A 901 44.26 5.86 -7.26
CA ASP A 901 44.42 4.63 -8.04
C ASP A 901 43.08 4.16 -8.66
N ARG A 902 41.95 4.32 -7.95
CA ARG A 902 40.61 4.03 -8.49
C ARG A 902 40.25 4.95 -9.64
N ILE A 903 40.49 6.26 -9.48
CA ILE A 903 40.19 7.27 -10.50
C ILE A 903 41.05 7.03 -11.75
N ASP A 904 42.35 6.77 -11.59
CA ASP A 904 43.27 6.47 -12.69
C ASP A 904 42.80 5.26 -13.51
N ARG A 905 42.34 4.18 -12.84
CA ARG A 905 41.76 3.01 -13.51
C ARG A 905 40.50 3.40 -14.30
N ALA A 906 39.58 4.14 -13.70
CA ALA A 906 38.34 4.57 -14.35
C ALA A 906 38.61 5.45 -15.58
N LEU A 907 39.49 6.45 -15.46
CA LEU A 907 39.86 7.33 -16.56
C LEU A 907 40.52 6.57 -17.72
N ASN A 908 41.27 5.49 -17.44
CA ASN A 908 41.83 4.62 -18.46
C ASN A 908 40.76 3.76 -19.17
N VAL A 909 39.79 3.23 -18.44
CA VAL A 909 38.65 2.49 -19.04
C VAL A 909 37.88 3.39 -20.01
N VAL A 910 37.56 4.63 -19.61
CA VAL A 910 36.86 5.59 -20.48
C VAL A 910 37.67 5.90 -21.75
N LYS A 911 39.00 6.07 -21.65
CA LYS A 911 39.87 6.28 -22.82
C LYS A 911 39.80 5.10 -23.79
N VAL A 912 39.84 3.86 -23.29
CA VAL A 912 39.74 2.64 -24.14
C VAL A 912 38.36 2.56 -24.80
N GLN A 913 37.30 2.86 -24.04
CA GLN A 913 35.93 2.85 -24.55
C GLN A 913 35.64 3.94 -25.59
N GLN A 914 36.38 5.05 -25.61
CA GLN A 914 36.25 6.10 -26.62
C GLN A 914 36.97 5.76 -27.94
N VAL A 915 37.90 4.80 -27.91
CA VAL A 915 38.68 4.35 -29.08
C VAL A 915 38.02 3.15 -29.78
N GLN A 916 37.11 2.45 -29.09
CA GLN A 916 36.26 1.38 -29.61
C GLN A 916 34.91 1.93 -30.05
#